data_AF-A0AAV1CK92-F1
#
_entry.id   AF-A0AAV1CK92-F1
#
_cell.length_a   1.000
_cell.length_b   1.000
_cell.length_c   1.000
_cell.angle_alpha   90.00
_cell.angle_beta   90.00
_cell.angle_gamma   90.00
#
_symmetry.space_group_name_H-M   'P 1'
#
loop_
_entity.id
_entity.type
_entity.pdbx_description
1 polymer ?
#
loop_
_entity_poly.entity_id
_entity_poly.type
_entity_poly.pdbx_seq_one_letter_code
_entity_poly.pdbx_strand_id
1 'polypeptide(L)'
;MATPTHNLAVIIKNPLNVEEFLLIKQTPPPPFNDPQYDSYLDSDLWDLPSTALTALSGQDSSHSQIPFKTHDLPSEESFSLSQFDFNSALNQVLEQVGFVTARDVEWEFQKCIEEPDFGPGLPVKTVYLLGHLGSNNSNLKEHCKWLTVESCHDMLLEVKPGNHRIGPLVVLGLLNDSAPSEKWKVSPTLRPQEYPPGIKLIPMQSRTARPFRTTNLAIFVSGTNSNSCANANFIVQGDALIVDPGCSSSLHKELAEIVAALPKKLVVFVTHHHHDHVDGLSVVQKCNSEAIIVAHENTIRRIGKDNWSLGSVSVCGSEEICIGGQRLQIISAPGHTDGHMALLHVSTNSLIVGDHCVGQGSALLDSTSGGNMSDYFRTTYHFMDLSPHNLIPMHGRINIWPKHMLCSYLKNRRARESTILKAIEGGAKTLFDIVSFTYAEVDRSLWFHAASNVKLHVDHLVQQDKLPKTPIFPLQGFSVENFKHSFSAFSDQPSTSLAPPSFQYLCSSSVSTSESAKTSGNETRSMFGTMSPQNLWHSMTDEELLWKASMVPHNVKSPFKCTPKVAFMFLTRGSLPLGPLWEMFFKGHQKYFSIYLHTSPEFNKEPPETSVFYKRRIPSKDVQWGKPTMIDAERRLLANALLDFCNERFILLSESCIPLFNFSTIYNYLIKSSSSYLGCFDDPRPVGRGRYKKRMSPTITLSEWRKGSQWFEVNRKLAIEIVSDTKIYPIFSNHCLPPCYMDEHYLPTLVTKVCPEITSNRTITWTDWSVGGSHPRTFVRNDVSEIFLNRVRYGTNCSYNGGMRSVCHLFARKFHPNTLQPLLRIAPKLMEFSS
;
A
#
# COMPACT_ATOMS: atom_id res chain seq x y z
N MET A 1 -15.72 -14.43 7.98
CA MET A 1 -15.07 -13.61 9.02
C MET A 1 -13.75 -14.30 9.35
N ALA A 2 -12.66 -13.57 9.54
CA ALA A 2 -11.42 -14.19 9.99
C ALA A 2 -11.65 -14.79 11.40
N THR A 3 -11.24 -16.03 11.62
CA THR A 3 -11.31 -16.69 12.92
C THR A 3 -10.14 -16.25 13.79
N PRO A 4 -10.34 -15.99 15.10
CA PRO A 4 -9.25 -15.68 16.02
C PRO A 4 -8.16 -16.76 15.98
N THR A 5 -6.90 -16.35 16.08
CA THR A 5 -5.78 -17.28 16.18
C THR A 5 -5.74 -17.86 17.58
N HIS A 6 -5.66 -19.18 17.69
CA HIS A 6 -5.52 -19.89 18.95
C HIS A 6 -4.13 -20.48 19.02
N ASN A 7 -3.50 -20.39 20.18
CA ASN A 7 -2.19 -20.96 20.48
C ASN A 7 -2.29 -21.88 21.69
N LEU A 8 -1.44 -22.90 21.71
CA LEU A 8 -1.18 -23.74 22.87
C LEU A 8 0.21 -23.41 23.39
N ALA A 9 0.30 -23.05 24.67
CA ALA A 9 1.54 -22.92 25.42
C ALA A 9 1.56 -23.99 26.52
N VAL A 10 2.73 -24.59 26.75
CA VAL A 10 2.83 -25.74 27.65
C VAL A 10 3.88 -25.49 28.72
N ILE A 11 3.49 -25.73 29.98
CA ILE A 11 4.38 -25.69 31.14
C ILE A 11 4.74 -27.12 31.48
N ILE A 12 5.96 -27.53 31.17
CA ILE A 12 6.45 -28.87 31.46
C ILE A 12 7.28 -28.81 32.73
N LYS A 13 6.89 -29.52 33.78
CA LYS A 13 7.61 -29.57 35.06
C LYS A 13 8.75 -30.57 35.03
N ASN A 14 9.86 -30.24 35.70
CA ASN A 14 11.00 -31.14 35.81
C ASN A 14 10.64 -32.32 36.75
N PRO A 15 10.80 -33.58 36.31
CA PRO A 15 10.48 -34.76 37.14
C PRO A 15 11.37 -34.90 38.38
N LEU A 16 12.55 -34.29 38.38
CA LEU A 16 13.53 -34.35 39.48
C LEU A 16 13.50 -33.11 40.38
N ASN A 17 12.94 -32.00 39.90
CA ASN A 17 12.83 -30.74 40.65
C ASN A 17 11.53 -30.00 40.30
N VAL A 18 10.48 -30.20 41.08
CA VAL A 18 9.14 -29.65 40.79
C VAL A 18 9.07 -28.12 40.73
N GLU A 19 10.09 -27.42 41.26
CA GLU A 19 10.21 -25.96 41.16
C GLU A 19 10.63 -25.48 39.77
N GLU A 20 11.25 -26.37 38.98
CA GLU A 20 11.72 -26.06 37.64
C GLU A 20 10.70 -26.41 36.55
N PHE A 21 10.73 -25.63 35.49
CA PHE A 21 9.96 -25.86 34.27
C PHE A 21 10.81 -25.63 33.02
N LEU A 22 10.38 -26.26 31.94
CA LEU A 22 11.13 -26.31 30.69
C LEU A 22 10.87 -25.06 29.84
N LEU A 23 11.95 -24.41 29.42
CA LEU A 23 11.94 -23.37 28.41
C LEU A 23 12.66 -23.83 27.15
N ILE A 24 12.21 -23.30 26.02
CA ILE A 24 12.87 -23.48 24.73
C ILE A 24 13.37 -22.15 24.19
N LYS A 25 14.57 -22.18 23.59
CA LYS A 25 15.13 -21.05 22.87
C LYS A 25 14.30 -20.79 21.61
N GLN A 26 13.75 -19.59 21.51
CA GLN A 26 12.92 -19.17 20.39
C GLN A 26 13.76 -18.93 19.15
N THR A 27 13.21 -19.30 17.99
CA THR A 27 13.88 -19.08 16.70
C THR A 27 13.77 -17.60 16.32
N PRO A 28 14.88 -16.88 16.08
CA PRO A 28 14.83 -15.50 15.64
C PRO A 28 14.24 -15.40 14.23
N PRO A 29 13.72 -14.23 13.83
CA PRO A 29 13.25 -14.02 12.46
C PRO A 29 14.36 -14.25 11.43
N PRO A 30 14.02 -14.56 10.16
CA PRO A 30 15.02 -14.81 9.12
C PRO A 30 15.98 -13.63 8.92
N PRO A 31 17.26 -13.90 8.60
CA PRO A 31 18.24 -12.86 8.32
C PRO A 31 17.90 -12.08 7.05
N PHE A 32 18.47 -10.88 6.93
CA PHE A 32 18.25 -9.98 5.80
C PHE A 32 19.09 -10.32 4.56
N ASN A 33 20.08 -11.21 4.68
CA ASN A 33 21.12 -11.47 3.68
C ASN A 33 21.91 -10.19 3.34
N ASP A 34 22.21 -9.41 4.37
CA ASP A 34 22.96 -8.16 4.30
C ASP A 34 23.93 -8.11 5.48
N PRO A 35 25.25 -8.24 5.25
CA PRO A 35 26.24 -8.36 6.33
C PRO A 35 26.19 -7.21 7.35
N GLN A 36 25.78 -6.01 6.93
CA GLN A 36 25.67 -4.88 7.85
C GLN A 36 24.54 -5.11 8.85
N TYR A 37 23.34 -5.45 8.38
CA TYR A 37 22.17 -5.64 9.24
C TYR A 37 22.21 -6.97 10.00
N ASP A 38 22.73 -8.02 9.38
CA ASP A 38 22.85 -9.35 9.99
C ASP A 38 23.91 -9.38 11.12
N SER A 39 24.74 -8.34 11.24
CA SER A 39 25.65 -8.17 12.39
C SER A 39 24.93 -7.73 13.68
N TYR A 40 23.73 -7.15 13.57
CA TYR A 40 22.94 -6.72 14.72
C TYR A 40 22.04 -7.85 15.22
N LEU A 41 22.62 -8.73 16.05
CA LEU A 41 21.91 -9.88 16.61
C LEU A 41 21.21 -9.52 17.92
N ASP A 42 19.94 -9.90 18.00
CA ASP A 42 19.17 -9.92 19.25
C ASP A 42 19.66 -11.06 20.15
N SER A 43 19.70 -10.81 21.46
CA SER A 43 20.04 -11.85 22.44
C SER A 43 19.01 -12.98 22.42
N ASP A 44 19.46 -14.18 22.78
CA ASP A 44 18.59 -15.36 22.85
C ASP A 44 17.36 -15.10 23.72
N LEU A 45 16.20 -15.46 23.17
CA LEU A 45 14.92 -15.40 23.86
C LEU A 45 14.52 -16.81 24.29
N TRP A 46 14.22 -16.98 25.57
CA TRP A 46 13.72 -18.23 26.14
C TRP A 46 12.26 -18.05 26.53
N ASP A 47 11.39 -18.94 26.07
CA ASP A 47 9.97 -18.86 26.39
C ASP A 47 9.37 -20.27 26.51
N LEU A 48 8.10 -20.36 26.94
CA LEU A 48 7.40 -21.62 27.02
C LEU A 48 7.29 -22.28 25.63
N PRO A 49 7.49 -23.61 25.54
CA PRO A 49 7.17 -24.36 24.33
C PRO A 49 5.72 -24.11 23.89
N SER A 50 5.53 -23.78 22.62
CA SER A 50 4.21 -23.39 22.10
C SER A 50 4.04 -23.72 20.62
N THR A 51 2.79 -23.83 20.20
CA THR A 51 2.40 -24.02 18.79
C THR A 51 1.01 -23.44 18.52
N ALA A 52 0.66 -23.27 17.24
CA ALA A 52 -0.69 -22.88 16.83
C ALA A 52 -1.68 -24.02 17.07
N LEU A 53 -2.86 -23.69 17.60
CA LEU A 53 -3.92 -24.64 17.90
C LEU A 53 -4.93 -24.65 16.75
N THR A 54 -5.10 -25.81 16.10
CA THR A 54 -5.97 -25.96 14.93
C THR A 54 -7.38 -26.39 15.36
N ALA A 55 -8.40 -25.75 14.80
CA ALA A 55 -9.80 -26.10 15.05
C ALA A 55 -10.18 -27.39 14.30
N LEU A 56 -10.95 -28.27 14.95
CA LEU A 56 -11.47 -29.51 14.37
C LEU A 56 -12.67 -29.20 13.47
N SER A 57 -12.67 -29.73 12.23
CA SER A 57 -13.86 -29.75 11.38
C SER A 57 -14.90 -30.69 11.96
N GLY A 58 -16.18 -30.29 11.95
CA GLY A 58 -17.30 -30.98 12.61
C GLY A 58 -17.61 -32.43 12.20
N GLN A 59 -16.75 -33.10 11.42
CA GLN A 59 -16.80 -34.54 11.13
C GLN A 59 -15.72 -35.37 11.86
N ASP A 60 -14.73 -34.74 12.51
CA ASP A 60 -13.57 -35.41 13.13
C ASP A 60 -13.64 -35.56 14.66
N SER A 61 -14.81 -35.33 15.26
CA SER A 61 -15.02 -35.42 16.72
C SER A 61 -14.90 -36.84 17.31
N SER A 62 -14.48 -37.83 16.50
CA SER A 62 -14.23 -39.22 16.92
C SER A 62 -12.78 -39.52 17.28
N HIS A 63 -11.84 -38.57 17.11
CA HIS A 63 -10.47 -38.76 17.58
C HIS A 63 -10.38 -38.62 19.11
N SER A 64 -9.90 -39.68 19.77
CA SER A 64 -9.64 -39.75 21.21
C SER A 64 -8.80 -38.57 21.69
N GLN A 65 -9.42 -37.54 22.27
CA GLN A 65 -8.69 -36.42 22.88
C GLN A 65 -7.97 -36.92 24.14
N ILE A 66 -6.74 -36.45 24.36
CA ILE A 66 -6.03 -36.68 25.63
C ILE A 66 -6.94 -36.23 26.79
N PRO A 67 -7.19 -37.09 27.80
CA PRO A 67 -7.96 -36.69 28.96
C PRO A 67 -7.18 -35.63 29.75
N PHE A 68 -7.75 -34.44 29.90
CA PHE A 68 -7.21 -33.38 30.75
C PHE A 68 -7.80 -33.50 32.15
N LYS A 69 -6.98 -33.33 33.18
CA LYS A 69 -7.49 -32.97 34.51
C LYS A 69 -8.01 -31.54 34.42
N THR A 70 -9.31 -31.35 34.61
CA THR A 70 -9.95 -30.03 34.70
C THR A 70 -10.29 -29.77 36.16
N HIS A 71 -9.47 -29.01 36.87
CA HIS A 71 -9.88 -28.46 38.15
C HIS A 71 -10.82 -27.28 37.89
N ASP A 72 -12.05 -27.36 38.43
CA ASP A 72 -13.12 -26.35 38.45
C ASP A 72 -12.94 -25.16 37.48
N LEU A 73 -13.31 -25.35 36.21
CA LEU A 73 -13.46 -24.26 35.26
C LEU A 73 -14.38 -23.19 35.89
N PRO A 74 -13.93 -21.93 36.04
CA PRO A 74 -14.84 -20.84 36.38
C PRO A 74 -15.94 -20.81 35.32
N SER A 75 -17.19 -20.88 35.77
CA SER A 75 -18.40 -21.05 34.95
C SER A 75 -18.70 -19.91 33.95
N GLU A 76 -17.73 -19.05 33.64
CA GLU A 76 -17.89 -17.87 32.78
C GLU A 76 -17.13 -17.91 31.44
N GLU A 77 -16.21 -18.87 31.20
CA GLU A 77 -15.54 -18.95 29.89
C GLU A 77 -16.13 -20.03 28.98
N SER A 78 -16.76 -19.59 27.89
CA SER A 78 -17.36 -20.39 26.81
C SER A 78 -16.35 -21.15 25.93
N PHE A 79 -15.13 -21.41 26.42
CA PHE A 79 -14.08 -22.06 25.64
C PHE A 79 -14.23 -23.58 25.65
N SER A 80 -14.80 -24.13 24.58
CA SER A 80 -14.99 -25.57 24.42
C SER A 80 -13.69 -26.24 23.94
N LEU A 81 -12.94 -26.86 24.85
CA LEU A 81 -11.72 -27.63 24.56
C LEU A 81 -11.94 -28.71 23.47
N SER A 82 -13.16 -29.25 23.37
CA SER A 82 -13.54 -30.25 22.36
C SER A 82 -13.47 -29.77 20.90
N GLN A 83 -13.29 -28.47 20.66
CA GLN A 83 -13.26 -27.89 19.31
C GLN A 83 -11.86 -27.89 18.67
N PHE A 84 -10.82 -28.33 19.38
CA PHE A 84 -9.44 -28.20 18.94
C PHE A 84 -8.66 -29.52 18.94
N ASP A 85 -7.70 -29.64 18.03
CA ASP A 85 -6.80 -30.80 17.95
C ASP A 85 -5.60 -30.63 18.89
N PHE A 86 -5.85 -30.85 20.19
CA PHE A 86 -4.80 -30.81 21.19
C PHE A 86 -3.77 -31.93 21.05
N ASN A 87 -4.13 -33.08 20.47
CA ASN A 87 -3.20 -34.20 20.30
C ASN A 87 -2.07 -33.83 19.35
N SER A 88 -2.43 -33.30 18.18
CA SER A 88 -1.45 -32.84 17.18
C SER A 88 -0.60 -31.70 17.75
N ALA A 89 -1.23 -30.73 18.42
CA ALA A 89 -0.52 -29.60 19.00
C ALA A 89 0.46 -30.03 20.11
N LEU A 90 0.06 -30.91 21.02
CA LEU A 90 0.93 -31.42 22.09
C LEU A 90 2.09 -32.25 21.54
N ASN A 91 1.86 -33.10 20.54
CA ASN A 91 2.94 -33.84 19.90
C ASN A 91 3.95 -32.91 19.22
N GLN A 92 3.49 -31.85 18.55
CA GLN A 92 4.39 -30.84 17.97
C GLN A 92 5.22 -30.14 19.05
N VAL A 93 4.59 -29.75 20.17
CA VAL A 93 5.30 -29.10 21.29
C VAL A 93 6.33 -30.05 21.91
N LEU A 94 5.98 -31.31 22.14
CA LEU A 94 6.91 -32.30 22.68
C LEU A 94 8.06 -32.62 21.72
N GLU A 95 7.81 -32.63 20.41
CA GLU A 95 8.85 -32.79 19.41
C GLU A 95 9.87 -31.63 19.50
N GLN A 96 9.42 -30.40 19.75
CA GLN A 96 10.32 -29.24 19.90
C GLN A 96 11.35 -29.44 21.03
N VAL A 97 10.95 -30.12 22.11
CA VAL A 97 11.78 -30.33 23.32
C VAL A 97 12.44 -31.71 23.38
N GLY A 98 12.12 -32.62 22.46
CA GLY A 98 12.76 -33.93 22.31
C GLY A 98 12.04 -35.11 22.99
N PHE A 99 10.75 -34.97 23.31
CA PHE A 99 9.91 -36.07 23.82
C PHE A 99 9.04 -36.68 22.71
N VAL A 100 8.74 -37.97 22.80
CA VAL A 100 8.21 -38.77 21.67
C VAL A 100 6.68 -38.86 21.64
N THR A 101 5.98 -38.97 22.78
CA THR A 101 4.51 -39.05 22.76
C THR A 101 3.84 -38.28 23.90
N ALA A 102 2.76 -37.58 23.58
CA ALA A 102 1.92 -36.89 24.55
C ALA A 102 1.07 -37.83 25.44
N ARG A 103 1.08 -39.14 25.15
CA ARG A 103 0.32 -40.15 25.91
C ARG A 103 1.00 -40.55 27.21
N ASP A 104 2.29 -40.28 27.35
CA ASP A 104 3.10 -40.63 28.52
C ASP A 104 3.20 -39.48 29.54
N VAL A 105 2.43 -38.40 29.34
CA VAL A 105 2.43 -37.19 30.17
C VAL A 105 1.03 -36.95 30.69
N GLU A 106 0.90 -36.72 32.00
CA GLU A 106 -0.36 -36.26 32.58
C GLU A 106 -0.52 -34.76 32.33
N TRP A 107 -1.58 -34.41 31.60
CA TRP A 107 -1.90 -33.03 31.24
C TRP A 107 -3.03 -32.45 32.08
N GLU A 108 -2.86 -31.22 32.53
CA GLU A 108 -3.83 -30.46 33.31
C GLU A 108 -4.10 -29.11 32.63
N PHE A 109 -5.36 -28.74 32.51
CA PHE A 109 -5.73 -27.42 32.01
C PHE A 109 -5.48 -26.38 33.11
N GLN A 110 -4.70 -25.35 32.79
CA GLN A 110 -4.40 -24.30 33.75
C GLN A 110 -5.28 -23.06 33.55
N LYS A 111 -5.21 -22.44 32.37
CA LYS A 111 -5.98 -21.21 32.05
C LYS A 111 -5.99 -20.92 30.55
N CYS A 112 -6.91 -20.04 30.14
CA CYS A 112 -6.93 -19.43 28.82
C CYS A 112 -6.71 -17.92 28.97
N ILE A 113 -5.79 -17.34 28.21
CA ILE A 113 -5.54 -15.90 28.20
C ILE A 113 -5.76 -15.39 26.78
N GLU A 114 -6.67 -14.45 26.63
CA GLU A 114 -6.88 -13.73 25.38
C GLU A 114 -6.15 -12.38 25.44
N GLU A 115 -5.26 -12.18 24.47
CA GLU A 115 -4.48 -10.97 24.28
C GLU A 115 -5.39 -9.73 24.11
N PRO A 116 -4.95 -8.53 24.52
CA PRO A 116 -5.60 -7.28 24.16
C PRO A 116 -5.69 -7.05 22.63
N ASP A 117 -6.65 -6.23 22.20
CA ASP A 117 -6.78 -5.82 20.78
C ASP A 117 -5.76 -4.74 20.40
N PHE A 118 -4.49 -5.14 20.34
CA PHE A 118 -3.40 -4.29 19.86
C PHE A 118 -3.56 -3.91 18.38
N GLY A 119 -4.31 -4.69 17.60
CA GLY A 119 -4.47 -4.53 16.16
C GLY A 119 -3.17 -4.64 15.34
N PRO A 120 -3.25 -4.61 14.00
CA PRO A 120 -4.47 -4.72 13.20
C PRO A 120 -4.96 -6.18 13.03
N GLY A 121 -4.15 -7.17 13.41
CA GLY A 121 -4.57 -8.58 13.49
C GLY A 121 -5.53 -8.81 14.65
N LEU A 122 -6.31 -9.90 14.58
CA LEU A 122 -7.20 -10.28 15.68
C LEU A 122 -6.41 -10.61 16.96
N PRO A 123 -7.01 -10.46 18.15
CA PRO A 123 -6.47 -10.98 19.40
C PRO A 123 -6.12 -12.47 19.31
N VAL A 124 -5.00 -12.85 19.94
CA VAL A 124 -4.59 -14.25 20.07
C VAL A 124 -5.10 -14.82 21.38
N LYS A 125 -5.72 -16.00 21.32
CA LYS A 125 -6.11 -16.76 22.52
C LYS A 125 -5.06 -17.83 22.79
N THR A 126 -4.44 -17.81 23.95
CA THR A 126 -3.43 -18.79 24.35
C THR A 126 -3.96 -19.67 25.47
N VAL A 127 -4.03 -20.98 25.20
CA VAL A 127 -4.37 -22.00 26.18
C VAL A 127 -3.09 -22.48 26.85
N TYR A 128 -3.07 -22.50 28.18
CA TYR A 128 -1.96 -23.00 28.98
C TYR A 128 -2.29 -24.37 29.54
N LEU A 129 -1.44 -25.35 29.23
CA LEU A 129 -1.51 -26.70 29.79
C LEU A 129 -0.26 -26.99 30.64
N LEU A 130 -0.48 -27.61 31.79
CA LEU A 130 0.57 -28.10 32.68
C LEU A 130 0.81 -29.59 32.40
N GLY A 131 2.07 -29.98 32.21
CA GLY A 131 2.49 -31.36 31.95
C GLY A 131 3.50 -31.85 32.98
N HIS A 132 3.28 -33.04 33.52
CA HIS A 132 4.22 -33.71 34.43
C HIS A 132 4.89 -34.88 33.70
N LEU A 133 6.19 -34.73 33.40
CA LEU A 133 6.97 -35.81 32.81
C LEU A 133 7.23 -36.93 33.83
N GLY A 134 7.22 -38.18 33.38
CA GLY A 134 7.72 -39.31 34.18
C GLY A 134 9.26 -39.30 34.29
N SER A 135 9.81 -40.17 35.15
CA SER A 135 11.25 -40.27 35.50
C SER A 135 12.22 -40.65 34.37
N ASN A 136 11.79 -40.64 33.11
CA ASN A 136 12.62 -40.93 31.94
C ASN A 136 13.40 -39.68 31.50
N ASN A 137 14.65 -39.56 31.95
CA ASN A 137 15.61 -38.59 31.42
C ASN A 137 16.03 -38.95 29.99
N SER A 138 15.22 -38.58 29.00
CA SER A 138 15.71 -38.46 27.63
C SER A 138 16.61 -37.23 27.51
N ASN A 139 17.69 -37.33 26.73
CA ASN A 139 18.59 -36.21 26.45
C ASN A 139 17.79 -35.01 25.93
N LEU A 140 17.68 -33.96 26.75
CA LEU A 140 17.13 -32.67 26.33
C LEU A 140 17.87 -32.18 25.10
N LYS A 141 17.14 -31.62 24.13
CA LYS A 141 17.77 -30.96 23.00
C LYS A 141 18.63 -29.78 23.50
N GLU A 142 19.73 -29.49 22.81
CA GLU A 142 20.69 -28.43 23.18
C GLU A 142 20.07 -27.02 23.32
N HIS A 143 18.84 -26.83 22.84
CA HIS A 143 18.13 -25.55 22.81
C HIS A 143 17.04 -25.45 23.89
N CYS A 144 17.08 -26.33 24.91
CA CYS A 144 16.14 -26.35 26.02
C CYS A 144 16.87 -26.10 27.35
N LYS A 145 16.20 -25.45 28.31
CA LYS A 145 16.72 -25.28 29.68
C LYS A 145 15.64 -25.41 30.73
N TRP A 146 16.00 -25.94 31.89
CA TRP A 146 15.17 -25.89 33.08
C TRP A 146 15.43 -24.58 33.83
N LEU A 147 14.37 -23.88 34.24
CA LEU A 147 14.45 -22.70 35.09
C LEU A 147 13.37 -22.71 36.16
N THR A 148 13.64 -21.99 37.25
CA THR A 148 12.65 -21.66 38.29
C THR A 148 11.95 -20.34 37.97
N VAL A 149 10.81 -20.11 38.64
CA VAL A 149 10.05 -18.84 38.58
C VAL A 149 10.92 -17.67 39.04
N GLU A 150 11.65 -17.86 40.14
CA GLU A 150 12.59 -16.88 40.71
C GLU A 150 13.70 -16.50 39.72
N SER A 151 14.35 -17.49 39.10
CA SER A 151 15.38 -17.21 38.10
C SER A 151 14.84 -16.44 36.88
N CYS A 152 13.64 -16.76 36.42
CA CYS A 152 12.99 -16.01 35.33
C CYS A 152 12.70 -14.56 35.74
N HIS A 153 12.25 -14.35 36.98
CA HIS A 153 11.95 -13.03 37.52
C HIS A 153 13.22 -12.16 37.63
N ASP A 154 14.32 -12.72 38.15
CA ASP A 154 15.62 -12.01 38.23
C ASP A 154 16.14 -11.63 36.84
N MET A 155 16.03 -12.54 35.87
CA MET A 155 16.39 -12.27 34.47
C MET A 155 15.54 -11.17 33.81
N LEU A 156 14.33 -10.89 34.31
CA LEU A 156 13.44 -9.84 33.81
C LEU A 156 13.67 -8.49 34.47
N LEU A 157 14.14 -8.43 35.72
CA LEU A 157 14.29 -7.20 36.49
C LEU A 157 15.73 -6.68 36.58
N GLU A 158 16.74 -7.54 36.47
CA GLU A 158 18.16 -7.16 36.53
C GLU A 158 18.83 -7.24 35.15
N VAL A 159 18.19 -6.61 34.17
CA VAL A 159 18.60 -6.73 32.78
C VAL A 159 19.90 -5.98 32.50
N LYS A 160 20.86 -6.68 31.87
CA LYS A 160 22.04 -6.07 31.25
C LYS A 160 22.01 -6.27 29.73
N PRO A 161 22.48 -5.30 28.93
CA PRO A 161 22.58 -5.46 27.48
C PRO A 161 23.37 -6.72 27.10
N GLY A 162 22.79 -7.56 26.23
CA GLY A 162 23.42 -8.80 25.76
C GLY A 162 23.06 -10.05 26.57
N ASN A 163 22.37 -9.92 27.71
CA ASN A 163 21.90 -11.08 28.47
C ASN A 163 20.79 -11.84 27.74
N HIS A 164 20.64 -13.13 28.10
CA HIS A 164 19.49 -13.93 27.72
C HIS A 164 18.18 -13.29 28.20
N ARG A 165 17.12 -13.44 27.40
CA ARG A 165 15.82 -12.81 27.60
C ARG A 165 14.76 -13.87 27.93
N ILE A 166 13.73 -13.46 28.67
CA ILE A 166 12.56 -14.28 28.96
C ILE A 166 11.37 -13.72 28.17
N GLY A 167 10.64 -14.60 27.49
CA GLY A 167 9.52 -14.23 26.63
C GLY A 167 8.18 -14.05 27.37
N PRO A 168 7.17 -13.54 26.66
CA PRO A 168 5.88 -13.18 27.25
C PRO A 168 5.06 -14.37 27.74
N LEU A 169 5.19 -15.58 27.17
CA LEU A 169 4.36 -16.71 27.61
C LEU A 169 4.73 -17.14 29.03
N VAL A 170 6.01 -17.06 29.42
CA VAL A 170 6.43 -17.26 30.82
C VAL A 170 5.78 -16.24 31.74
N VAL A 171 5.82 -14.95 31.38
CA VAL A 171 5.31 -13.88 32.24
C VAL A 171 3.79 -13.98 32.41
N LEU A 172 3.06 -14.11 31.30
CA LEU A 172 1.61 -14.20 31.29
C LEU A 172 1.10 -15.54 31.87
N GLY A 173 1.81 -16.62 31.61
CA GLY A 173 1.45 -17.97 32.03
C GLY A 173 1.76 -18.26 33.50
N LEU A 174 2.89 -17.77 34.02
CA LEU A 174 3.40 -18.17 35.34
C LEU A 174 3.58 -17.01 36.32
N LEU A 175 4.12 -15.87 35.87
CA LEU A 175 4.58 -14.82 36.80
C LEU A 175 3.48 -13.85 37.23
N ASN A 176 2.53 -13.54 36.34
CA ASN A 176 1.48 -12.58 36.64
C ASN A 176 0.47 -13.07 37.70
N ASP A 177 0.36 -14.38 37.93
CA ASP A 177 -0.53 -14.95 38.95
C ASP A 177 0.05 -14.79 40.38
N SER A 178 1.36 -14.61 40.51
CA SER A 178 2.06 -14.48 41.79
C SER A 178 2.12 -13.04 42.34
N ALA A 179 1.69 -12.03 41.58
CA ALA A 179 1.65 -10.65 42.04
C ALA A 179 0.36 -10.38 42.83
N PRO A 180 0.41 -9.90 44.09
CA PRO A 180 -0.79 -9.60 44.87
C PRO A 180 -1.64 -8.56 44.13
N SER A 181 -2.93 -8.87 43.98
CA SER A 181 -3.93 -8.06 43.27
C SER A 181 -3.75 -6.56 43.50
N GLU A 182 -3.37 -5.82 42.47
CA GLU A 182 -3.35 -4.36 42.56
C GLU A 182 -4.77 -3.82 42.79
N LYS A 183 -4.85 -2.80 43.66
CA LYS A 183 -6.07 -2.16 44.18
C LYS A 183 -6.96 -1.46 43.15
N TRP A 184 -6.70 -1.62 41.85
CA TRP A 184 -7.46 -0.94 40.81
C TRP A 184 -7.97 -1.92 39.75
N LYS A 185 -9.29 -2.04 39.66
CA LYS A 185 -9.96 -2.86 38.65
C LYS A 185 -10.12 -2.01 37.39
N VAL A 186 -9.44 -2.40 36.33
CA VAL A 186 -9.71 -1.90 34.97
C VAL A 186 -11.12 -2.35 34.56
N SER A 187 -11.85 -1.50 33.83
CA SER A 187 -13.19 -1.84 33.31
C SER A 187 -13.19 -3.22 32.62
N PRO A 188 -14.23 -4.06 32.79
CA PRO A 188 -14.34 -5.37 32.13
C PRO A 188 -14.25 -5.29 30.59
N THR A 189 -14.50 -4.11 30.02
CA THR A 189 -14.45 -3.85 28.57
C THR A 189 -13.04 -3.71 28.03
N LEU A 190 -12.04 -3.43 28.88
CA LEU A 190 -10.64 -3.25 28.49
C LEU A 190 -9.79 -4.38 29.07
N ARG A 191 -8.85 -4.86 28.27
CA ARG A 191 -7.93 -5.93 28.67
C ARG A 191 -6.52 -5.37 28.75
N PRO A 192 -5.94 -5.27 29.96
CA PRO A 192 -4.55 -4.91 30.10
C PRO A 192 -3.64 -6.10 29.80
N GLN A 193 -2.43 -5.82 29.33
CA GLN A 193 -1.33 -6.79 29.31
C GLN A 193 -0.14 -6.19 30.05
N GLU A 194 0.45 -6.96 30.97
CA GLU A 194 1.70 -6.61 31.62
C GLU A 194 2.82 -7.49 31.10
N TYR A 195 3.69 -6.88 30.29
CA TYR A 195 4.94 -7.47 29.82
C TYR A 195 5.82 -6.35 29.24
N PRO A 196 7.10 -6.24 29.66
CA PRO A 196 7.72 -6.91 30.79
C PRO A 196 7.09 -6.47 32.14
N PRO A 197 7.46 -7.10 33.27
CA PRO A 197 6.99 -6.70 34.60
C PRO A 197 7.18 -5.21 34.89
N GLY A 198 6.18 -4.58 35.49
CA GLY A 198 6.16 -3.15 35.81
C GLY A 198 5.67 -2.25 34.67
N ILE A 199 5.41 -2.79 33.48
CA ILE A 199 4.86 -2.05 32.33
C ILE A 199 3.53 -2.65 31.89
N LYS A 200 2.45 -1.95 32.22
CA LYS A 200 1.09 -2.34 31.86
C LYS A 200 0.61 -1.59 30.64
N LEU A 201 0.18 -2.30 29.61
CA LEU A 201 -0.32 -1.74 28.37
C LEU A 201 -1.83 -1.96 28.23
N ILE A 202 -2.53 -0.91 27.83
CA ILE A 202 -3.96 -0.96 27.51
C ILE A 202 -4.16 -0.36 26.12
N PRO A 203 -4.54 -1.14 25.09
CA PRO A 203 -4.88 -0.59 23.79
C PRO A 203 -6.18 0.22 23.89
N MET A 204 -6.07 1.53 23.83
CA MET A 204 -7.18 2.46 23.88
C MET A 204 -7.62 2.78 22.45
N GLN A 205 -8.89 2.55 22.11
CA GLN A 205 -9.43 2.99 20.82
C GLN A 205 -9.13 4.48 20.63
N SER A 206 -8.56 4.85 19.48
CA SER A 206 -8.05 6.20 19.24
C SER A 206 -8.27 6.65 17.79
N ARG A 207 -7.98 7.92 17.50
CA ARG A 207 -8.08 8.52 16.15
C ARG A 207 -6.82 8.27 15.31
N THR A 208 -6.25 7.08 15.40
CA THR A 208 -5.03 6.70 14.67
C THR A 208 -5.29 6.32 13.21
N ALA A 209 -4.23 6.28 12.40
CA ALA A 209 -4.29 5.88 11.00
C ALA A 209 -4.49 4.35 10.85
N ARG A 210 -5.25 3.96 9.82
CA ARG A 210 -5.39 2.54 9.44
C ARG A 210 -4.01 1.96 9.06
N PRO A 211 -3.73 0.69 9.39
CA PRO A 211 -4.70 -0.35 9.78
C PRO A 211 -5.00 -0.42 11.29
N PHE A 212 -4.29 0.35 12.12
CA PHE A 212 -4.51 0.39 13.56
C PHE A 212 -5.86 1.03 13.92
N ARG A 213 -6.32 0.75 15.14
CA ARG A 213 -7.56 1.28 15.71
C ARG A 213 -7.37 1.79 17.14
N THR A 214 -6.19 1.56 17.69
CA THR A 214 -5.87 1.76 19.10
C THR A 214 -4.49 2.42 19.23
N THR A 215 -4.33 3.21 20.29
CA THR A 215 -3.05 3.67 20.83
C THR A 215 -2.83 2.97 22.17
N ASN A 216 -1.65 2.42 22.41
CA ASN A 216 -1.32 1.77 23.66
C ASN A 216 -1.09 2.82 24.75
N LEU A 217 -1.96 2.86 25.74
CA LEU A 217 -1.71 3.54 27.00
C LEU A 217 -0.75 2.70 27.83
N ALA A 218 0.48 3.19 28.04
CA ALA A 218 1.44 2.52 28.93
C ALA A 218 1.34 3.10 30.34
N ILE A 219 1.33 2.24 31.35
CA ILE A 219 1.12 2.61 32.75
C ILE A 219 2.23 1.99 33.60
N PHE A 220 2.81 2.83 34.44
CA PHE A 220 3.80 2.48 35.45
C PHE A 220 3.26 2.89 36.80
N VAL A 221 3.20 1.93 37.74
CA VAL A 221 2.73 2.15 39.11
C VAL A 221 3.85 1.73 40.08
N SER A 222 3.75 2.13 41.35
CA SER A 222 4.74 1.81 42.38
C SER A 222 5.15 0.34 42.39
N GLY A 223 6.43 0.09 42.17
CA GLY A 223 7.04 -1.23 42.26
C GLY A 223 7.29 -1.64 43.71
N THR A 224 7.47 -2.94 43.93
CA THR A 224 7.79 -3.54 45.24
C THR A 224 9.19 -3.19 45.76
N ASN A 225 10.09 -2.68 44.91
CA ASN A 225 11.46 -2.29 45.27
C ASN A 225 11.64 -0.77 45.34
N SER A 226 11.25 -0.20 46.48
CA SER A 226 11.25 1.25 46.78
C SER A 226 12.63 1.93 46.85
N ASN A 227 13.74 1.17 46.73
CA ASN A 227 15.09 1.69 47.01
C ASN A 227 15.90 2.14 45.78
N SER A 228 15.45 1.90 44.53
CA SER A 228 16.28 2.20 43.34
C SER A 228 16.48 3.69 43.05
N CYS A 229 15.60 4.54 43.57
CA CYS A 229 15.64 5.99 43.38
C CYS A 229 16.29 6.76 44.54
N ALA A 230 16.76 6.07 45.58
CA ALA A 230 17.48 6.73 46.65
C ALA A 230 18.84 7.22 46.13
N ASN A 231 19.07 8.54 46.15
CA ASN A 231 20.34 9.22 45.83
C ASN A 231 20.62 9.61 44.35
N ALA A 232 19.62 9.60 43.46
CA ALA A 232 19.79 10.08 42.08
C ALA A 232 19.07 11.41 41.81
N ASN A 233 19.69 12.29 41.01
CA ASN A 233 19.17 13.60 40.66
C ASN A 233 18.17 13.48 39.49
N PHE A 234 16.91 13.18 39.81
CA PHE A 234 15.83 13.05 38.83
C PHE A 234 15.20 14.39 38.51
N ILE A 235 14.93 14.64 37.23
CA ILE A 235 14.27 15.90 36.80
C ILE A 235 12.81 15.95 37.29
N VAL A 236 12.16 14.79 37.38
CA VAL A 236 10.80 14.62 37.88
C VAL A 236 10.71 13.35 38.71
N GLN A 237 9.93 13.41 39.80
CA GLN A 237 9.57 12.26 40.62
C GLN A 237 8.05 12.18 40.76
N GLY A 238 7.48 11.01 40.51
CA GLY A 238 6.04 10.73 40.63
C GLY A 238 5.77 9.38 41.27
N ASP A 239 4.52 9.12 41.64
CA ASP A 239 4.10 7.84 42.22
C ASP A 239 3.54 6.88 41.16
N ALA A 240 3.07 7.43 40.04
CA ALA A 240 2.67 6.71 38.85
C ALA A 240 2.97 7.53 37.60
N LEU A 241 3.03 6.84 36.46
CA LEU A 241 3.21 7.45 35.16
C LEU A 241 2.28 6.80 34.15
N ILE A 242 1.70 7.64 33.28
CA ILE A 242 1.05 7.19 32.05
C ILE A 242 1.78 7.77 30.83
N VAL A 243 1.87 6.98 29.77
CA VAL A 243 2.41 7.41 28.47
C VAL A 243 1.28 7.51 27.47
N ASP A 244 1.20 8.64 26.77
CA ASP A 244 0.30 8.89 25.63
C ASP A 244 -1.17 8.50 25.90
N PRO A 245 -1.90 9.27 26.74
CA PRO A 245 -3.29 8.98 27.09
C PRO A 245 -4.30 9.27 25.97
N GLY A 246 -3.91 9.15 24.71
CA GLY A 246 -4.77 9.40 23.57
C GLY A 246 -5.83 8.31 23.40
N CYS A 247 -7.09 8.72 23.35
CA CYS A 247 -8.22 7.83 23.13
C CYS A 247 -9.39 8.57 22.49
N SER A 248 -10.31 7.84 21.87
CA SER A 248 -11.56 8.39 21.37
C SER A 248 -12.49 8.81 22.52
N SER A 249 -13.38 9.75 22.24
CA SER A 249 -14.36 10.24 23.21
C SER A 249 -15.24 9.15 23.83
N SER A 250 -15.46 8.04 23.10
CA SER A 250 -16.18 6.86 23.59
C SER A 250 -15.51 6.17 24.77
N LEU A 251 -14.18 6.29 24.93
CA LEU A 251 -13.41 5.69 26.03
C LEU A 251 -13.00 6.70 27.11
N HIS A 252 -13.52 7.93 27.08
CA HIS A 252 -13.20 8.93 28.10
C HIS A 252 -13.63 8.50 29.50
N LYS A 253 -14.71 7.72 29.63
CA LYS A 253 -15.17 7.20 30.92
C LYS A 253 -14.17 6.20 31.49
N GLU A 254 -13.75 5.23 30.68
CA GLU A 254 -12.78 4.22 31.06
C GLU A 254 -11.43 4.85 31.37
N LEU A 255 -10.97 5.83 30.58
CA LEU A 255 -9.76 6.59 30.90
C LEU A 255 -9.89 7.34 32.22
N ALA A 256 -11.04 7.96 32.50
CA ALA A 256 -11.29 8.65 33.76
C ALA A 256 -11.22 7.69 34.96
N GLU A 257 -11.80 6.49 34.84
CA GLU A 257 -11.74 5.44 35.86
C GLU A 257 -10.29 4.98 36.10
N ILE A 258 -9.53 4.78 35.02
CA ILE A 258 -8.10 4.43 35.09
C ILE A 258 -7.33 5.53 35.84
N VAL A 259 -7.44 6.79 35.41
CA VAL A 259 -6.69 7.91 35.99
C VAL A 259 -7.10 8.18 37.44
N ALA A 260 -8.38 8.06 37.78
CA ALA A 260 -8.88 8.27 39.14
C ALA A 260 -8.38 7.21 40.13
N ALA A 261 -8.04 6.01 39.65
CA ALA A 261 -7.47 4.95 40.46
C ALA A 261 -5.94 5.06 40.65
N LEU A 262 -5.27 5.88 39.84
CA LEU A 262 -3.84 6.15 39.97
C LEU A 262 -3.56 7.16 41.11
N PRO A 263 -2.37 7.11 41.72
CA PRO A 263 -1.92 8.12 42.68
C PRO A 263 -2.04 9.57 42.17
N LYS A 264 -2.25 10.52 43.09
CA LYS A 264 -2.40 11.95 42.75
C LYS A 264 -1.13 12.57 42.14
N LYS A 265 0.06 12.14 42.57
CA LYS A 265 1.33 12.60 41.99
C LYS A 265 1.63 11.90 40.65
N LEU A 266 0.73 12.09 39.68
CA LEU A 266 0.77 11.44 38.37
C LEU A 266 1.65 12.21 37.39
N VAL A 267 2.57 11.50 36.75
CA VAL A 267 3.35 12.02 35.62
C VAL A 267 2.70 11.57 34.32
N VAL A 268 2.49 12.50 33.41
CA VAL A 268 1.99 12.21 32.06
C VAL A 268 3.14 12.42 31.08
N PHE A 269 3.72 11.33 30.61
CA PHE A 269 4.76 11.41 29.58
C PHE A 269 4.10 11.42 28.20
N VAL A 270 4.43 12.41 27.38
CA VAL A 270 3.91 12.50 26.02
C VAL A 270 5.06 12.35 25.05
N THR A 271 5.02 11.28 24.24
CA THR A 271 6.06 11.01 23.24
C THR A 271 6.09 12.09 22.18
N HIS A 272 4.91 12.50 21.69
CA HIS A 272 4.73 13.59 20.74
C HIS A 272 3.27 14.10 20.71
N HIS A 273 3.04 15.20 19.99
CA HIS A 273 1.81 16.00 20.07
C HIS A 273 0.65 15.52 19.18
N HIS A 274 0.77 14.42 18.43
CA HIS A 274 -0.31 13.99 17.55
C HIS A 274 -1.56 13.59 18.33
N HIS A 275 -2.72 13.79 17.72
CA HIS A 275 -4.03 13.70 18.39
C HIS A 275 -4.25 12.37 19.10
N ASP A 276 -3.93 11.27 18.46
CA ASP A 276 -4.09 9.93 18.99
C ASP A 276 -3.17 9.59 20.17
N HIS A 277 -2.27 10.49 20.58
CA HIS A 277 -1.45 10.42 21.80
C HIS A 277 -1.91 11.39 22.89
N VAL A 278 -2.59 12.48 22.55
CA VAL A 278 -2.88 13.60 23.47
C VAL A 278 -4.36 13.86 23.71
N ASP A 279 -5.28 13.26 22.94
CA ASP A 279 -6.71 13.57 23.01
C ASP A 279 -7.33 13.33 24.40
N GLY A 280 -6.80 12.39 25.19
CA GLY A 280 -7.29 12.13 26.54
C GLY A 280 -6.69 13.02 27.63
N LEU A 281 -5.76 13.93 27.32
CA LEU A 281 -5.17 14.86 28.31
C LEU A 281 -6.23 15.67 29.05
N SER A 282 -7.30 16.06 28.36
CA SER A 282 -8.42 16.80 28.96
C SER A 282 -9.16 16.01 30.03
N VAL A 283 -9.20 14.68 29.93
CA VAL A 283 -9.74 13.76 30.94
C VAL A 283 -8.77 13.64 32.10
N VAL A 284 -7.48 13.45 31.79
CA VAL A 284 -6.43 13.30 32.81
C VAL A 284 -6.39 14.49 33.76
N GLN A 285 -6.35 15.73 33.24
CA GLN A 285 -6.29 16.94 34.10
C GLN A 285 -7.54 17.13 34.96
N LYS A 286 -8.71 16.63 34.52
CA LYS A 286 -9.97 16.71 35.30
C LYS A 286 -9.98 15.70 36.45
N CYS A 287 -9.48 14.49 36.21
CA CYS A 287 -9.47 13.41 37.20
C CYS A 287 -8.29 13.51 38.17
N ASN A 288 -7.18 14.09 37.70
CA ASN A 288 -5.98 14.25 38.48
C ASN A 288 -5.42 15.68 38.32
N SER A 289 -5.87 16.58 39.19
CA SER A 289 -5.54 18.01 39.18
C SER A 289 -4.09 18.34 39.57
N GLU A 290 -3.34 17.35 40.08
CA GLU A 290 -1.92 17.49 40.43
C GLU A 290 -0.99 16.88 39.37
N ALA A 291 -1.57 16.34 38.29
CA ALA A 291 -0.79 15.75 37.22
C ALA A 291 0.09 16.79 36.53
N ILE A 292 1.26 16.34 36.06
CA ILE A 292 2.20 17.15 35.28
C ILE A 292 2.53 16.47 33.97
N ILE A 293 2.69 17.27 32.90
CA ILE A 293 3.21 16.76 31.63
C ILE A 293 4.74 16.79 31.64
N VAL A 294 5.36 15.72 31.14
CA VAL A 294 6.78 15.66 30.79
C VAL A 294 6.89 15.34 29.31
N ALA A 295 7.45 16.27 28.53
CA ALA A 295 7.60 16.11 27.09
C ALA A 295 8.65 17.10 26.54
N HIS A 296 9.02 16.94 25.26
CA HIS A 296 9.86 17.93 24.59
C HIS A 296 9.17 19.31 24.49
N GLU A 297 9.95 20.39 24.47
CA GLU A 297 9.43 21.76 24.40
C GLU A 297 8.48 21.98 23.21
N ASN A 298 8.86 21.50 22.03
CA ASN A 298 8.04 21.63 20.83
C ASN A 298 6.73 20.85 20.93
N THR A 299 6.73 19.71 21.64
CA THR A 299 5.52 18.91 21.90
C THR A 299 4.59 19.66 22.84
N ILE A 300 5.11 20.21 23.94
CA ILE A 300 4.33 21.03 24.89
C ILE A 300 3.70 22.24 24.18
N ARG A 301 4.49 22.95 23.36
CA ARG A 301 4.00 24.12 22.61
C ARG A 301 2.86 23.76 21.65
N ARG A 302 2.91 22.59 21.01
CA ARG A 302 1.88 22.14 20.04
C ARG A 302 0.64 21.53 20.68
N ILE A 303 0.74 20.97 21.88
CA ILE A 303 -0.44 20.55 22.67
C ILE A 303 -1.32 21.77 22.96
N GLY A 304 -0.72 22.90 23.31
CA GLY A 304 -1.41 24.16 23.55
C GLY A 304 -2.16 24.20 24.89
N LYS A 305 -2.44 25.41 25.37
CA LYS A 305 -3.02 25.65 26.71
C LYS A 305 -4.48 25.19 26.82
N ASP A 306 -5.19 25.09 25.70
CA ASP A 306 -6.59 24.65 25.68
C ASP A 306 -6.73 23.15 25.99
N ASN A 307 -5.71 22.36 25.65
CA ASN A 307 -5.68 20.92 25.92
C ASN A 307 -5.06 20.58 27.28
N TRP A 308 -4.10 21.39 27.76
CA TRP A 308 -3.47 21.22 29.05
C TRP A 308 -3.17 22.55 29.75
N SER A 309 -3.65 22.67 30.98
CA SER A 309 -3.50 23.89 31.80
C SER A 309 -2.72 23.71 33.10
N LEU A 310 -2.39 22.46 33.47
CA LEU A 310 -1.61 22.15 34.67
C LEU A 310 -0.11 22.32 34.44
N GLY A 311 0.70 21.94 35.42
CA GLY A 311 2.16 22.00 35.34
C GLY A 311 2.74 21.19 34.17
N SER A 312 3.84 21.67 33.60
CA SER A 312 4.59 20.95 32.56
C SER A 312 6.09 21.13 32.77
N VAL A 313 6.85 20.10 32.41
CA VAL A 313 8.32 20.07 32.47
C VAL A 313 8.83 19.72 31.08
N SER A 314 9.61 20.63 30.50
CA SER A 314 10.28 20.39 29.21
C SER A 314 11.57 19.61 29.42
N VAL A 315 11.83 18.66 28.53
CA VAL A 315 13.03 17.79 28.56
C VAL A 315 13.72 17.73 27.19
N CYS A 316 15.01 17.41 27.18
CA CYS A 316 15.85 17.36 25.98
C CYS A 316 16.25 15.93 25.56
N GLY A 317 15.99 14.92 26.39
CA GLY A 317 16.19 13.51 26.05
C GLY A 317 17.50 12.91 26.54
N SER A 318 18.01 13.40 27.68
CA SER A 318 19.12 12.81 28.43
C SER A 318 18.85 12.71 29.93
N GLU A 319 17.68 13.15 30.37
CA GLU A 319 17.26 13.21 31.76
C GLU A 319 16.69 11.87 32.24
N GLU A 320 16.71 11.67 33.55
CA GLU A 320 16.05 10.54 34.19
C GLU A 320 14.88 11.01 35.06
N ILE A 321 13.84 10.18 35.13
CA ILE A 321 12.70 10.36 36.02
C ILE A 321 12.56 9.12 36.91
N CYS A 322 12.04 9.34 38.12
CA CYS A 322 11.70 8.26 39.03
C CYS A 322 10.20 8.17 39.22
N ILE A 323 9.63 6.99 38.96
CA ILE A 323 8.20 6.74 39.09
C ILE A 323 8.00 5.55 40.02
N GLY A 324 7.45 5.80 41.21
CA GLY A 324 7.07 4.73 42.13
C GLY A 324 8.24 3.77 42.45
N GLY A 325 9.45 4.32 42.60
CA GLY A 325 10.69 3.56 42.83
C GLY A 325 11.35 2.97 41.58
N GLN A 326 10.77 3.14 40.39
CA GLN A 326 11.31 2.68 39.12
C GLN A 326 12.06 3.81 38.39
N ARG A 327 13.25 3.51 37.85
CA ARG A 327 14.07 4.46 37.09
C ARG A 327 13.75 4.38 35.60
N LEU A 328 13.44 5.52 35.00
CA LEU A 328 13.15 5.68 33.58
C LEU A 328 14.08 6.75 32.99
N GLN A 329 14.68 6.44 31.86
CA GLN A 329 15.53 7.38 31.12
C GLN A 329 14.78 7.93 29.91
N ILE A 330 14.75 9.25 29.76
CA ILE A 330 14.15 9.92 28.61
C ILE A 330 15.18 9.94 27.49
N ILE A 331 14.79 9.48 26.30
CA ILE A 331 15.66 9.35 25.14
C ILE A 331 15.16 10.28 24.04
N SER A 332 16.05 11.17 23.56
CA SER A 332 15.78 12.00 22.38
C SER A 332 15.57 11.12 21.15
N ALA A 333 14.42 11.26 20.49
CA ALA A 333 14.04 10.40 19.38
C ALA A 333 13.49 11.19 18.15
N PRO A 334 14.17 12.25 17.70
CA PRO A 334 13.70 13.03 16.56
C PRO A 334 13.67 12.17 15.29
N GLY A 335 12.80 12.56 14.37
CA GLY A 335 12.65 11.90 13.07
C GLY A 335 11.20 11.80 12.67
N HIS A 336 10.35 11.23 13.53
CA HIS A 336 8.91 11.24 13.35
C HIS A 336 8.33 12.66 13.46
N THR A 337 8.69 13.37 14.52
CA THR A 337 8.54 14.83 14.66
C THR A 337 9.85 15.39 15.24
N ASP A 338 10.01 16.71 15.25
CA ASP A 338 11.15 17.38 15.90
C ASP A 338 11.09 17.39 17.44
N GLY A 339 9.99 16.93 18.03
CA GLY A 339 9.80 16.84 19.47
C GLY A 339 9.45 15.45 19.96
N HIS A 340 9.69 14.44 19.13
CA HIS A 340 9.44 13.05 19.47
C HIS A 340 10.48 12.55 20.48
N MET A 341 9.98 11.88 21.52
CA MET A 341 10.76 11.32 22.63
C MET A 341 10.40 9.86 22.85
N ALA A 342 11.39 9.07 23.26
CA ALA A 342 11.21 7.69 23.73
C ALA A 342 11.52 7.60 25.23
N LEU A 343 11.05 6.53 25.87
CA LEU A 343 11.23 6.29 27.30
C LEU A 343 11.80 4.89 27.53
N LEU A 344 12.98 4.81 28.13
CA LEU A 344 13.66 3.55 28.45
C LEU A 344 13.38 3.17 29.91
N HIS A 345 12.75 2.02 30.11
CA HIS A 345 12.64 1.41 31.42
C HIS A 345 13.92 0.66 31.76
N VAL A 346 14.65 1.16 32.75
CA VAL A 346 16.06 0.78 32.97
C VAL A 346 16.19 -0.64 33.51
N SER A 347 15.31 -1.08 34.42
CA SER A 347 15.36 -2.41 35.02
C SER A 347 15.11 -3.53 34.00
N THR A 348 14.13 -3.36 33.12
CA THR A 348 13.78 -4.35 32.09
C THR A 348 14.47 -4.09 30.74
N ASN A 349 15.29 -3.04 30.65
CA ASN A 349 15.89 -2.51 29.42
C ASN A 349 14.89 -2.45 28.25
N SER A 350 13.67 -2.00 28.50
CA SER A 350 12.58 -1.99 27.50
C SER A 350 12.27 -0.58 27.07
N LEU A 351 12.20 -0.36 25.75
CA LEU A 351 12.10 0.96 25.17
C LEU A 351 10.69 1.21 24.65
N ILE A 352 10.02 2.21 25.21
CA ILE A 352 8.77 2.76 24.71
C ILE A 352 9.13 3.72 23.58
N VAL A 353 8.85 3.32 22.34
CA VAL A 353 9.38 3.99 21.13
C VAL A 353 8.44 5.02 20.51
N GLY A 354 7.26 5.24 21.09
CA GLY A 354 6.25 6.10 20.47
C GLY A 354 5.93 5.64 19.04
N ASP A 355 5.84 6.61 18.14
CA ASP A 355 5.65 6.41 16.70
C ASP A 355 6.92 6.28 15.87
N HIS A 356 8.09 6.12 16.50
CA HIS A 356 9.33 5.85 15.75
C HIS A 356 9.28 4.50 15.03
N CYS A 357 8.65 3.51 15.68
CA CYS A 357 8.30 2.21 15.11
C CYS A 357 6.88 1.83 15.51
N VAL A 358 6.17 1.16 14.61
CA VAL A 358 4.84 0.57 14.85
C VAL A 358 4.88 -0.95 14.65
N GLY A 359 3.98 -1.68 15.31
CA GLY A 359 3.98 -3.14 15.37
C GLY A 359 3.74 -3.84 14.02
N GLN A 360 3.19 -3.12 13.03
CA GLN A 360 3.01 -3.61 11.66
C GLN A 360 3.08 -2.46 10.66
N GLY A 361 3.80 -2.67 9.56
CA GLY A 361 3.95 -1.67 8.49
C GLY A 361 5.17 -0.77 8.72
N SER A 362 5.02 0.52 8.43
CA SER A 362 6.09 1.51 8.58
C SER A 362 5.53 2.78 9.19
N ALA A 363 6.30 3.40 10.08
CA ALA A 363 5.97 4.66 10.73
C ALA A 363 5.86 5.80 9.70
N LEU A 364 4.92 6.71 9.91
CA LEU A 364 4.88 7.97 9.18
C LEU A 364 5.98 8.90 9.74
N LEU A 365 6.48 9.86 8.96
CA LEU A 365 7.28 10.97 9.48
C LEU A 365 6.55 12.27 9.12
N ASP A 366 6.23 13.08 10.11
CA ASP A 366 5.44 14.28 9.93
C ASP A 366 6.35 15.46 9.57
N SER A 367 6.53 15.65 8.26
CA SER A 367 7.32 16.76 7.73
C SER A 367 6.77 18.15 8.10
N THR A 368 5.49 18.27 8.49
CA THR A 368 4.91 19.56 8.90
C THR A 368 5.29 19.94 10.34
N SER A 369 5.70 18.94 11.12
CA SER A 369 6.16 19.09 12.51
C SER A 369 7.64 18.76 12.68
N GLY A 370 8.44 19.03 11.64
CA GLY A 370 9.89 18.90 11.65
C GLY A 370 10.44 17.48 11.50
N GLY A 371 9.58 16.49 11.23
CA GLY A 371 9.99 15.13 10.93
C GLY A 371 10.91 15.05 9.70
N ASN A 372 12.00 14.31 9.79
CA ASN A 372 12.98 14.16 8.72
C ASN A 372 13.73 12.82 8.80
N MET A 373 14.24 12.38 7.65
CA MET A 373 14.85 11.07 7.50
C MET A 373 16.24 10.97 8.16
N SER A 374 17.01 12.07 8.20
CA SER A 374 18.37 12.09 8.76
C SER A 374 18.33 11.82 10.27
N ASP A 375 17.43 12.51 10.97
CA ASP A 375 17.17 12.27 12.39
C ASP A 375 16.60 10.88 12.61
N TYR A 376 15.67 10.44 11.76
CA TYR A 376 15.12 9.10 11.85
C TYR A 376 16.20 8.00 11.78
N PHE A 377 17.14 8.09 10.83
CA PHE A 377 18.26 7.16 10.74
C PHE A 377 19.14 7.22 11.99
N ARG A 378 19.52 8.41 12.45
CA ARG A 378 20.37 8.60 13.63
C ARG A 378 19.72 8.04 14.89
N THR A 379 18.44 8.33 15.12
CA THR A 379 17.64 7.79 16.23
C THR A 379 17.55 6.27 16.15
N THR A 380 17.34 5.71 14.95
CA THR A 380 17.28 4.24 14.79
C THR A 380 18.60 3.56 15.11
N TYR A 381 19.74 4.14 14.68
CA TYR A 381 21.07 3.64 15.09
C TYR A 381 21.29 3.78 16.60
N HIS A 382 20.91 4.90 17.19
CA HIS A 382 20.99 5.09 18.64
C HIS A 382 20.18 4.03 19.40
N PHE A 383 18.96 3.70 18.94
CA PHE A 383 18.17 2.63 19.54
C PHE A 383 18.81 1.24 19.40
N MET A 384 19.52 0.98 18.30
CA MET A 384 20.29 -0.26 18.17
C MET A 384 21.47 -0.31 19.15
N ASP A 385 22.14 0.82 19.36
CA ASP A 385 23.25 0.94 20.31
C ASP A 385 22.78 0.80 21.76
N LEU A 386 21.57 1.29 22.09
CA LEU A 386 20.92 1.04 23.38
C LEU A 386 20.63 -0.44 23.63
N SER A 387 20.53 -1.25 22.55
CA SER A 387 20.26 -2.68 22.60
C SER A 387 19.09 -3.05 23.55
N PRO A 388 17.90 -2.45 23.38
CA PRO A 388 16.76 -2.74 24.24
C PRO A 388 16.37 -4.21 24.12
N HIS A 389 15.79 -4.77 25.18
CA HIS A 389 15.31 -6.16 25.19
C HIS A 389 13.93 -6.32 24.56
N ASN A 390 13.12 -5.25 24.58
CA ASN A 390 11.82 -5.17 23.94
C ASN A 390 11.61 -3.76 23.36
N LEU A 391 10.93 -3.67 22.22
CA LEU A 391 10.37 -2.41 21.73
C LEU A 391 8.87 -2.38 21.98
N ILE A 392 8.40 -1.32 22.62
CA ILE A 392 7.00 -1.10 22.94
C ILE A 392 6.49 0.05 22.07
N PRO A 393 5.90 -0.23 20.91
CA PRO A 393 5.27 0.79 20.08
C PRO A 393 3.95 1.27 20.70
N MET A 394 3.55 2.49 20.38
CA MET A 394 2.23 2.99 20.77
C MET A 394 1.12 2.47 19.85
N HIS A 395 1.46 1.80 18.73
CA HIS A 395 0.51 1.11 17.88
C HIS A 395 0.97 -0.32 17.58
N GLY A 396 0.11 -1.30 17.89
CA GLY A 396 0.41 -2.73 17.70
C GLY A 396 1.05 -3.40 18.92
N ARG A 397 1.49 -4.65 18.71
CA ARG A 397 2.05 -5.52 19.76
C ARG A 397 3.48 -5.10 20.13
N ILE A 398 3.88 -5.47 21.34
CA ILE A 398 5.28 -5.44 21.78
C ILE A 398 6.12 -6.29 20.83
N ASN A 399 7.25 -5.75 20.41
CA ASN A 399 8.21 -6.48 19.60
C ASN A 399 9.33 -7.06 20.48
N ILE A 400 9.51 -8.38 20.38
CA ILE A 400 10.49 -9.19 21.11
C ILE A 400 11.75 -9.48 20.28
N TRP A 401 11.92 -8.86 19.12
CA TRP A 401 13.12 -8.95 18.26
C TRP A 401 13.56 -7.54 17.85
N PRO A 402 13.96 -6.73 18.84
CA PRO A 402 14.07 -5.28 18.72
C PRO A 402 15.09 -4.85 17.66
N LYS A 403 16.30 -5.43 17.63
CA LYS A 403 17.31 -5.10 16.63
C LYS A 403 16.87 -5.55 15.24
N HIS A 404 16.25 -6.72 15.11
CA HIS A 404 15.68 -7.17 13.85
C HIS A 404 14.63 -6.19 13.31
N MET A 405 13.71 -5.73 14.16
CA MET A 405 12.71 -4.73 13.77
C MET A 405 13.36 -3.43 13.30
N LEU A 406 14.31 -2.87 14.08
CA LEU A 406 15.01 -1.63 13.72
C LEU A 406 15.77 -1.77 12.38
N CYS A 407 16.48 -2.88 12.19
CA CYS A 407 17.17 -3.19 10.94
C CYS A 407 16.20 -3.30 9.75
N SER A 408 15.04 -3.94 9.95
CA SER A 408 14.00 -4.04 8.93
C SER A 408 13.52 -2.64 8.48
N TYR A 409 13.32 -1.73 9.42
CA TYR A 409 12.97 -0.34 9.12
C TYR A 409 14.09 0.39 8.36
N LEU A 410 15.34 0.28 8.80
CA LEU A 410 16.51 0.85 8.10
C LEU A 410 16.61 0.34 6.66
N LYS A 411 16.53 -0.98 6.48
CA LYS A 411 16.59 -1.64 5.18
C LYS A 411 15.45 -1.19 4.27
N ASN A 412 14.22 -1.11 4.78
CA ASN A 412 13.06 -0.66 4.01
C ASN A 412 13.23 0.80 3.55
N ARG A 413 13.71 1.69 4.42
CA ARG A 413 13.99 3.09 4.08
C ARG A 413 15.11 3.23 3.04
N ARG A 414 16.19 2.46 3.17
CA ARG A 414 17.28 2.44 2.17
C ARG A 414 16.84 1.87 0.82
N ALA A 415 16.03 0.81 0.83
CA ALA A 415 15.44 0.26 -0.39
C ALA A 415 14.53 1.29 -1.09
N ARG A 416 13.78 2.09 -0.30
CA ARG A 416 12.99 3.20 -0.82
C ARG A 416 13.85 4.27 -1.48
N GLU A 417 14.93 4.70 -0.84
CA GLU A 417 15.90 5.65 -1.41
C GLU A 417 16.51 5.13 -2.71
N SER A 418 16.92 3.85 -2.75
CA SER A 418 17.44 3.22 -3.97
C SER A 418 16.40 3.25 -5.09
N THR A 419 15.12 3.01 -4.78
CA THR A 419 14.03 3.06 -5.75
C THR A 419 13.79 4.49 -6.26
N ILE A 420 13.85 5.48 -5.38
CA ILE A 420 13.72 6.90 -5.73
C ILE A 420 14.90 7.34 -6.62
N LEU A 421 16.12 6.98 -6.27
CA LEU A 421 17.31 7.27 -7.09
C LEU A 421 17.17 6.66 -8.48
N LYS A 422 16.75 5.38 -8.58
CA LYS A 422 16.47 4.73 -9.86
C LYS A 422 15.41 5.45 -10.68
N ALA A 423 14.37 5.99 -10.03
CA ALA A 423 13.35 6.81 -10.71
C ALA A 423 13.98 8.08 -11.30
N ILE A 424 14.78 8.79 -10.51
CA ILE A 424 15.46 10.04 -10.89
C ILE A 424 16.47 9.80 -12.01
N GLU A 425 17.32 8.78 -11.89
CA GLU A 425 18.27 8.34 -12.93
C GLU A 425 17.55 7.89 -14.21
N GLY A 426 16.34 7.32 -14.05
CA GLY A 426 15.43 6.97 -15.15
C GLY A 426 14.76 8.18 -15.83
N GLY A 427 15.02 9.40 -15.35
CA GLY A 427 14.54 10.65 -15.93
C GLY A 427 13.32 11.27 -15.23
N ALA A 428 12.90 10.76 -14.06
CA ALA A 428 11.86 11.38 -13.26
C ALA A 428 12.28 12.79 -12.80
N LYS A 429 11.39 13.78 -12.97
CA LYS A 429 11.70 15.19 -12.67
C LYS A 429 10.79 15.79 -11.59
N THR A 430 9.60 15.25 -11.44
CA THR A 430 8.57 15.75 -10.51
C THR A 430 8.31 14.77 -9.38
N LEU A 431 7.69 15.26 -8.30
CA LEU A 431 7.22 14.44 -7.20
C LEU A 431 6.25 13.36 -7.69
N PHE A 432 5.34 13.71 -8.60
CA PHE A 432 4.42 12.75 -9.20
C PHE A 432 5.16 11.64 -9.97
N ASP A 433 6.19 11.98 -10.76
CA ASP A 433 6.99 10.98 -11.49
C ASP A 433 7.59 9.96 -10.52
N ILE A 434 8.23 10.46 -9.46
CA ILE A 434 8.90 9.62 -8.46
C ILE A 434 7.88 8.79 -7.68
N VAL A 435 6.75 9.36 -7.25
CA VAL A 435 5.68 8.64 -6.56
C VAL A 435 5.08 7.57 -7.47
N SER A 436 4.79 7.92 -8.72
CA SER A 436 4.18 7.00 -9.67
C SER A 436 5.07 5.82 -10.04
N PHE A 437 6.39 5.99 -9.98
CA PHE A 437 7.37 4.92 -10.13
C PHE A 437 7.54 4.11 -8.83
N THR A 438 7.75 4.80 -7.71
CA THR A 438 8.15 4.20 -6.42
C THR A 438 6.98 3.53 -5.69
N TYR A 439 5.75 4.00 -5.92
CA TYR A 439 4.51 3.52 -5.29
C TYR A 439 3.50 3.04 -6.34
N ALA A 440 3.98 2.56 -7.50
CA ALA A 440 3.14 2.13 -8.62
C ALA A 440 2.05 1.10 -8.24
N GLU A 441 2.38 0.19 -7.32
CA GLU A 441 1.48 -0.89 -6.84
C GLU A 441 0.63 -0.49 -5.63
N VAL A 442 0.82 0.72 -5.09
CA VAL A 442 0.04 1.24 -3.96
C VAL A 442 -1.19 1.98 -4.49
N ASP A 443 -2.34 1.78 -3.85
CA ASP A 443 -3.59 2.47 -4.19
C ASP A 443 -3.35 4.00 -4.26
N ARG A 444 -3.85 4.63 -5.33
CA ARG A 444 -3.61 6.05 -5.59
C ARG A 444 -4.20 6.97 -4.52
N SER A 445 -5.22 6.55 -3.79
CA SER A 445 -5.73 7.30 -2.64
C SER A 445 -4.66 7.55 -1.58
N LEU A 446 -3.66 6.65 -1.50
CA LEU A 446 -2.53 6.76 -0.58
C LEU A 446 -1.33 7.49 -1.19
N TRP A 447 -1.38 7.88 -2.47
CA TRP A 447 -0.25 8.58 -3.11
C TRP A 447 -0.03 9.96 -2.51
N PHE A 448 -1.07 10.58 -1.95
CA PHE A 448 -0.93 11.81 -1.19
C PHE A 448 0.09 11.66 -0.04
N HIS A 449 -0.13 10.65 0.81
CA HIS A 449 0.78 10.30 1.90
C HIS A 449 2.14 9.81 1.38
N ALA A 450 2.15 9.04 0.29
CA ALA A 450 3.38 8.57 -0.32
C ALA A 450 4.27 9.72 -0.81
N ALA A 451 3.69 10.80 -1.32
CA ALA A 451 4.43 11.96 -1.80
C ALA A 451 5.13 12.70 -0.66
N SER A 452 4.47 12.86 0.49
CA SER A 452 5.13 13.36 1.70
C SER A 452 6.34 12.48 2.07
N ASN A 453 6.20 11.16 2.01
CA ASN A 453 7.32 10.25 2.26
C ASN A 453 8.44 10.34 1.21
N VAL A 454 8.10 10.49 -0.08
CA VAL A 454 9.10 10.70 -1.15
C VAL A 454 9.88 11.99 -0.89
N LYS A 455 9.20 13.08 -0.52
CA LYS A 455 9.84 14.35 -0.18
C LYS A 455 10.91 14.18 0.90
N LEU A 456 10.57 13.49 2.00
CA LEU A 456 11.51 13.22 3.09
C LEU A 456 12.76 12.47 2.64
N HIS A 457 12.60 11.47 1.77
CA HIS A 457 13.74 10.73 1.21
C HIS A 457 14.57 11.57 0.24
N VAL A 458 13.94 12.37 -0.62
CA VAL A 458 14.66 13.27 -1.54
C VAL A 458 15.44 14.32 -0.76
N ASP A 459 14.85 14.95 0.25
CA ASP A 459 15.52 15.92 1.11
C ASP A 459 16.76 15.31 1.79
N HIS A 460 16.67 14.06 2.24
CA HIS A 460 17.83 13.33 2.80
C HIS A 460 18.90 13.02 1.75
N LEU A 461 18.52 12.58 0.56
CA LEU A 461 19.46 12.34 -0.54
C LEU A 461 20.18 13.62 -0.98
N VAL A 462 19.50 14.78 -0.91
CA VAL A 462 20.13 16.10 -1.11
C VAL A 462 21.18 16.36 -0.05
N GLN A 463 20.87 16.17 1.23
CA GLN A 463 21.82 16.38 2.33
C GLN A 463 23.05 15.47 2.21
N GLN A 464 22.88 14.26 1.67
CA GLN A 464 23.97 13.31 1.43
C GLN A 464 24.73 13.56 0.11
N ASP A 465 24.35 14.56 -0.67
CA ASP A 465 24.92 14.85 -2.00
C ASP A 465 24.86 13.65 -2.97
N LYS A 466 23.80 12.82 -2.85
CA LYS A 466 23.62 11.58 -3.63
C LYS A 466 22.75 11.75 -4.86
N LEU A 467 22.12 12.91 -5.05
CA LEU A 467 21.32 13.16 -6.25
C LEU A 467 22.22 13.48 -7.45
N PRO A 468 21.85 13.04 -8.67
CA PRO A 468 22.63 13.35 -9.87
C PRO A 468 22.74 14.87 -10.10
N LYS A 469 23.96 15.40 -10.17
CA LYS A 469 24.23 16.81 -10.54
C LYS A 469 24.14 16.99 -12.07
N THR A 470 23.61 18.12 -12.56
CA THR A 470 23.30 18.37 -13.99
C THR A 470 24.43 19.11 -14.74
N PRO A 471 24.68 18.93 -16.06
CA PRO A 471 24.40 17.80 -16.98
C PRO A 471 25.66 17.26 -17.74
N ILE A 472 25.56 16.03 -18.27
CA ILE A 472 26.15 15.70 -19.59
C ILE A 472 24.97 15.60 -20.57
N PHE A 473 24.98 16.45 -21.59
CA PHE A 473 23.92 16.68 -22.59
C PHE A 473 23.33 15.39 -23.23
N PRO A 474 22.07 15.41 -23.72
CA PRO A 474 21.18 16.57 -23.89
C PRO A 474 19.92 16.52 -22.99
N LEU A 475 20.04 16.02 -21.76
CA LEU A 475 18.95 16.04 -20.77
C LEU A 475 19.27 17.02 -19.63
N GLN A 476 18.39 18.01 -19.44
CA GLN A 476 18.34 18.83 -18.24
C GLN A 476 18.09 17.88 -17.04
N GLY A 477 19.06 17.78 -16.15
CA GLY A 477 19.10 16.88 -14.99
C GLY A 477 18.12 17.25 -13.88
N PHE A 478 18.15 16.48 -12.80
CA PHE A 478 17.22 16.62 -11.70
C PHE A 478 17.41 17.97 -10.99
N SER A 479 16.38 18.80 -11.02
CA SER A 479 16.36 20.07 -10.29
C SER A 479 15.54 19.90 -9.01
N VAL A 480 16.20 20.09 -7.86
CA VAL A 480 15.55 20.07 -6.55
C VAL A 480 14.49 21.17 -6.45
N GLU A 481 14.72 22.32 -7.08
CA GLU A 481 13.75 23.42 -7.14
C GLU A 481 12.49 22.99 -7.89
N ASN A 482 12.63 22.39 -9.08
CA ASN A 482 11.48 21.88 -9.85
C ASN A 482 10.72 20.79 -9.08
N PHE A 483 11.43 19.92 -8.37
CA PHE A 483 10.83 18.92 -7.49
C PHE A 483 10.03 19.60 -6.36
N LYS A 484 10.61 20.58 -5.66
CA LYS A 484 9.94 21.29 -4.57
C LYS A 484 8.72 22.08 -5.05
N HIS A 485 8.80 22.73 -6.22
CA HIS A 485 7.66 23.40 -6.85
C HIS A 485 6.53 22.44 -7.25
N SER A 486 6.85 21.17 -7.58
CA SER A 486 5.82 20.17 -7.88
C SER A 486 5.04 19.69 -6.64
N PHE A 487 5.53 19.97 -5.42
CA PHE A 487 4.85 19.60 -4.19
C PHE A 487 3.57 20.42 -3.98
N SER A 488 3.62 21.75 -4.17
CA SER A 488 2.45 22.63 -3.99
C SER A 488 1.32 22.27 -4.97
N ALA A 489 1.67 21.97 -6.22
CA ALA A 489 0.70 21.52 -7.23
C ALA A 489 0.07 20.14 -6.92
N PHE A 490 0.77 19.30 -6.15
CA PHE A 490 0.28 17.99 -5.73
C PHE A 490 -0.62 18.07 -4.48
N SER A 491 -0.46 19.09 -3.64
CA SER A 491 -1.27 19.34 -2.44
C SER A 491 -2.57 20.13 -2.67
N ASP A 492 -2.71 20.83 -3.80
CA ASP A 492 -3.90 21.64 -4.13
C ASP A 492 -5.09 20.83 -4.72
N GLN A 493 -5.15 19.50 -4.50
CA GLN A 493 -6.30 18.66 -4.85
C GLN A 493 -7.26 18.56 -3.65
N PRO A 494 -8.42 19.25 -3.62
CA PRO A 494 -9.25 19.30 -2.41
C PRO A 494 -10.00 17.98 -2.17
N SER A 495 -9.95 17.54 -0.92
CA SER A 495 -10.83 16.53 -0.34
C SER A 495 -12.12 17.18 0.19
N THR A 496 -13.18 17.30 -0.62
CA THR A 496 -14.53 17.62 -0.09
C THR A 496 -15.66 16.99 -0.91
N SER A 497 -16.57 16.33 -0.18
CA SER A 497 -17.92 15.99 -0.59
C SER A 497 -18.75 17.24 -0.85
N LEU A 498 -19.48 17.29 -1.96
CA LEU A 498 -20.63 18.16 -2.10
C LEU A 498 -21.79 17.38 -2.72
N ALA A 499 -22.86 17.27 -1.94
CA ALA A 499 -24.19 16.90 -2.40
C ALA A 499 -24.70 17.95 -3.42
N PRO A 500 -25.63 17.59 -4.32
CA PRO A 500 -26.05 18.46 -5.41
C PRO A 500 -27.04 19.53 -4.93
N PRO A 501 -26.97 20.79 -5.41
CA PRO A 501 -28.14 21.64 -5.40
C PRO A 501 -29.05 21.28 -6.57
N SER A 502 -30.33 21.22 -6.23
CA SER A 502 -31.52 20.99 -7.04
C SER A 502 -31.64 21.86 -8.29
N PHE A 503 -32.12 21.23 -9.35
CA PHE A 503 -32.67 21.84 -10.56
C PHE A 503 -33.83 22.80 -10.25
N GLN A 504 -33.85 23.94 -10.93
CA GLN A 504 -35.11 24.57 -11.36
C GLN A 504 -35.04 24.88 -12.85
N TYR A 505 -35.90 24.16 -13.59
CA TYR A 505 -36.31 24.47 -14.95
C TYR A 505 -37.08 25.78 -14.97
N LEU A 506 -36.80 26.64 -15.94
CA LEU A 506 -37.77 27.60 -16.46
C LEU A 506 -37.56 27.73 -17.97
N CYS A 507 -38.44 27.05 -18.72
CA CYS A 507 -38.71 27.37 -20.11
C CYS A 507 -39.36 28.75 -20.19
N SER A 508 -38.92 29.58 -21.13
CA SER A 508 -39.84 30.42 -21.89
C SER A 508 -39.24 30.84 -23.23
N SER A 509 -40.06 30.63 -24.24
CA SER A 509 -39.96 30.99 -25.65
C SER A 509 -39.90 32.51 -25.88
N SER A 510 -39.18 32.96 -26.91
CA SER A 510 -39.76 33.59 -28.12
C SER A 510 -38.71 34.30 -28.96
N VAL A 511 -38.99 34.33 -30.26
CA VAL A 511 -38.22 34.83 -31.39
C VAL A 511 -38.21 36.36 -31.43
N SER A 512 -37.08 36.98 -31.81
CA SER A 512 -37.10 38.21 -32.61
C SER A 512 -35.80 38.39 -33.41
N THR A 513 -35.99 38.79 -34.67
CA THR A 513 -35.02 39.10 -35.72
C THR A 513 -34.61 40.58 -35.68
N SER A 514 -33.36 40.91 -36.02
CA SER A 514 -33.02 42.00 -36.97
C SER A 514 -31.52 42.15 -37.24
N GLU A 515 -31.26 42.65 -38.45
CA GLU A 515 -30.02 42.84 -39.23
C GLU A 515 -28.99 43.77 -38.56
N SER A 516 -27.69 43.79 -38.86
CA SER A 516 -27.09 44.15 -40.16
C SER A 516 -25.57 44.09 -40.06
N ALA A 517 -24.95 43.97 -41.24
CA ALA A 517 -23.56 43.59 -41.48
C ALA A 517 -22.56 44.76 -41.42
N LYS A 518 -21.26 44.42 -41.29
CA LYS A 518 -20.21 44.92 -42.19
C LYS A 518 -18.96 44.03 -42.18
N THR A 519 -18.47 43.80 -43.38
CA THR A 519 -17.51 42.81 -43.88
C THR A 519 -16.08 43.38 -44.01
N SER A 520 -15.07 42.52 -43.85
CA SER A 520 -13.87 42.39 -44.73
C SER A 520 -12.99 41.25 -44.19
N GLY A 521 -12.38 40.33 -44.94
CA GLY A 521 -12.38 40.05 -46.37
C GLY A 521 -11.74 38.68 -46.63
N ASN A 522 -12.25 38.01 -47.67
CA ASN A 522 -11.67 36.97 -48.53
C ASN A 522 -10.56 36.03 -47.99
N GLU A 523 -10.95 34.75 -47.79
CA GLU A 523 -10.31 33.64 -48.51
C GLU A 523 -11.40 32.63 -48.95
N THR A 524 -11.86 32.75 -50.19
CA THR A 524 -12.54 31.67 -50.92
C THR A 524 -11.50 30.61 -51.30
N ARG A 525 -11.25 29.65 -50.40
CA ARG A 525 -10.38 28.50 -50.67
C ARG A 525 -11.20 27.22 -50.73
N SER A 526 -11.50 26.78 -51.97
CA SER A 526 -11.81 25.41 -52.40
C SER A 526 -12.42 24.49 -51.32
N MET A 527 -13.75 24.39 -51.28
CA MET A 527 -14.39 23.21 -50.70
C MET A 527 -13.97 21.99 -51.54
N PHE A 528 -13.28 21.03 -50.92
CA PHE A 528 -12.92 19.70 -51.47
C PHE A 528 -11.63 19.60 -52.32
N GLY A 529 -10.54 20.26 -51.92
CA GLY A 529 -9.17 19.95 -52.37
C GLY A 529 -8.32 19.28 -51.28
N THR A 530 -8.01 17.98 -51.43
CA THR A 530 -7.01 17.20 -50.67
C THR A 530 -7.02 17.40 -49.14
N MET A 531 -7.97 16.80 -48.43
CA MET A 531 -8.22 17.13 -47.02
C MET A 531 -7.70 16.04 -46.05
N SER A 532 -6.42 16.05 -45.72
CA SER A 532 -6.04 15.79 -44.32
C SER A 532 -6.01 17.16 -43.64
N PRO A 533 -6.68 17.39 -42.50
CA PRO A 533 -6.52 18.66 -41.79
C PRO A 533 -5.04 18.85 -41.48
N GLN A 534 -4.41 19.88 -42.06
CA GLN A 534 -3.03 20.24 -41.71
C GLN A 534 -2.92 20.68 -40.24
N ASN A 535 -4.05 21.01 -39.62
CA ASN A 535 -4.19 21.30 -38.21
C ASN A 535 -5.35 20.47 -37.65
N LEU A 536 -5.07 19.60 -36.67
CA LEU A 536 -6.08 18.81 -35.97
C LEU A 536 -6.74 19.58 -34.82
N TRP A 537 -6.27 20.79 -34.53
CA TRP A 537 -6.82 21.64 -33.48
C TRP A 537 -8.16 22.26 -33.89
N HIS A 538 -9.13 22.23 -32.99
CA HIS A 538 -10.47 22.80 -33.16
C HIS A 538 -11.06 23.23 -31.81
N SER A 539 -12.12 24.05 -31.82
CA SER A 539 -12.83 24.52 -30.63
C SER A 539 -14.12 23.76 -30.31
N MET A 540 -14.48 22.74 -31.10
CA MET A 540 -15.69 21.93 -30.86
C MET A 540 -15.68 21.29 -29.47
N THR A 541 -16.83 21.28 -28.80
CA THR A 541 -17.06 20.49 -27.58
C THR A 541 -17.06 18.99 -27.90
N ASP A 542 -17.01 18.14 -26.86
CA ASP A 542 -17.08 16.68 -27.08
C ASP A 542 -18.42 16.27 -27.70
N GLU A 543 -19.51 16.92 -27.31
CA GLU A 543 -20.85 16.67 -27.86
C GLU A 543 -20.92 17.02 -29.35
N GLU A 544 -20.42 18.20 -29.72
CA GLU A 544 -20.36 18.65 -31.13
C GLU A 544 -19.45 17.74 -31.97
N LEU A 545 -18.29 17.38 -31.44
CA LEU A 545 -17.32 16.52 -32.11
C LEU A 545 -17.88 15.11 -32.32
N LEU A 546 -18.45 14.50 -31.28
CA LEU A 546 -19.04 13.15 -31.36
C LEU A 546 -20.26 13.14 -32.28
N TRP A 547 -21.11 14.16 -32.21
CA TRP A 547 -22.24 14.32 -33.13
C TRP A 547 -21.76 14.41 -34.58
N LYS A 548 -20.78 15.29 -34.86
CA LYS A 548 -20.21 15.42 -36.22
C LYS A 548 -19.55 14.12 -36.70
N ALA A 549 -18.83 13.42 -35.83
CA ALA A 549 -18.21 12.15 -36.15
C ALA A 549 -19.24 11.02 -36.38
N SER A 550 -20.40 11.06 -35.72
CA SER A 550 -21.49 10.09 -35.93
C SER A 550 -22.17 10.22 -37.29
N MET A 551 -22.14 11.42 -37.89
CA MET A 551 -22.75 11.72 -39.19
C MET A 551 -21.86 11.39 -40.39
N VAL A 552 -20.65 10.88 -40.17
CA VAL A 552 -19.75 10.52 -41.28
C VAL A 552 -20.32 9.33 -42.06
N PRO A 553 -20.10 9.26 -43.39
CA PRO A 553 -20.61 8.16 -44.19
C PRO A 553 -20.10 6.80 -43.71
N HIS A 554 -21.04 5.85 -43.55
CA HIS A 554 -20.73 4.46 -43.17
C HIS A 554 -20.06 3.69 -44.30
N ASN A 555 -20.47 3.98 -45.55
CA ASN A 555 -19.89 3.43 -46.77
C ASN A 555 -19.32 4.59 -47.58
N VAL A 556 -18.01 4.68 -47.62
CA VAL A 556 -17.30 5.66 -48.47
C VAL A 556 -17.25 5.11 -49.90
N LYS A 557 -18.40 5.00 -50.58
CA LYS A 557 -18.41 5.01 -52.06
C LYS A 557 -18.25 6.46 -52.49
N SER A 558 -17.07 7.01 -52.19
CA SER A 558 -16.76 8.41 -52.42
C SER A 558 -16.49 8.64 -53.91
N PRO A 559 -16.94 9.76 -54.50
CA PRO A 559 -16.46 10.21 -55.81
C PRO A 559 -14.97 10.61 -55.78
N PHE A 560 -14.35 10.70 -54.60
CA PHE A 560 -12.95 11.06 -54.39
C PHE A 560 -12.08 9.80 -54.28
N LYS A 561 -11.07 9.66 -55.16
CA LYS A 561 -10.03 8.61 -55.06
C LYS A 561 -9.21 8.82 -53.79
N CYS A 562 -9.56 8.14 -52.70
CA CYS A 562 -8.70 8.08 -51.52
C CYS A 562 -8.11 6.70 -51.30
N THR A 563 -6.85 6.66 -50.85
CA THR A 563 -6.18 5.44 -50.42
C THR A 563 -6.65 5.11 -49.01
N PRO A 564 -7.14 3.88 -48.72
CA PRO A 564 -7.48 3.47 -47.37
C PRO A 564 -6.32 3.70 -46.40
N LYS A 565 -6.61 4.29 -45.25
CA LYS A 565 -5.63 4.60 -44.21
C LYS A 565 -5.92 3.87 -42.92
N VAL A 566 -4.84 3.67 -42.15
CA VAL A 566 -4.89 3.25 -40.76
C VAL A 566 -4.63 4.46 -39.87
N ALA A 567 -5.57 4.78 -38.98
CA ALA A 567 -5.44 5.81 -37.97
C ALA A 567 -4.72 5.26 -36.74
N PHE A 568 -3.51 5.76 -36.48
CA PHE A 568 -2.72 5.46 -35.30
C PHE A 568 -3.01 6.50 -34.23
N MET A 569 -3.78 6.10 -33.22
CA MET A 569 -4.26 6.96 -32.15
C MET A 569 -3.44 6.69 -30.88
N PHE A 570 -2.62 7.65 -30.49
CA PHE A 570 -1.78 7.56 -29.30
C PHE A 570 -2.45 8.27 -28.13
N LEU A 571 -2.79 7.51 -27.08
CA LEU A 571 -3.21 8.04 -25.80
C LEU A 571 -2.02 8.01 -24.84
N THR A 572 -1.52 9.18 -24.48
CA THR A 572 -0.23 9.33 -23.80
C THR A 572 -0.31 10.37 -22.69
N ARG A 573 0.54 10.27 -21.66
CA ARG A 573 0.63 11.32 -20.64
C ARG A 573 1.51 12.50 -21.06
N GLY A 574 2.47 12.28 -21.94
CA GLY A 574 3.45 13.29 -22.36
C GLY A 574 4.13 12.92 -23.67
N SER A 575 5.46 13.06 -23.74
CA SER A 575 6.22 12.73 -24.94
C SER A 575 6.15 11.24 -25.30
N LEU A 576 6.42 10.92 -26.57
CA LEU A 576 6.58 9.55 -27.06
C LEU A 576 8.08 9.14 -26.99
N PRO A 577 8.54 8.45 -25.91
CA PRO A 577 9.94 8.09 -25.73
C PRO A 577 10.40 7.09 -26.79
N LEU A 578 9.51 6.21 -27.27
CA LEU A 578 9.77 5.27 -28.35
C LEU A 578 9.51 5.89 -29.74
N GLY A 579 9.29 7.21 -29.80
CA GLY A 579 9.03 7.97 -31.03
C GLY A 579 10.01 7.65 -32.17
N PRO A 580 11.34 7.61 -31.95
CA PRO A 580 12.28 7.31 -33.03
C PRO A 580 12.06 5.94 -33.71
N LEU A 581 11.63 4.92 -32.96
CA LEU A 581 11.26 3.62 -33.54
C LEU A 581 10.00 3.75 -34.43
N TRP A 582 9.02 4.52 -33.98
CA TRP A 582 7.82 4.80 -34.76
C TRP A 582 8.10 5.66 -36.00
N GLU A 583 9.05 6.60 -35.93
CA GLU A 583 9.49 7.37 -37.11
C GLU A 583 10.08 6.44 -38.18
N MET A 584 10.91 5.46 -37.79
CA MET A 584 11.41 4.44 -38.72
C MET A 584 10.27 3.61 -39.31
N PHE A 585 9.30 3.21 -38.48
CA PHE A 585 8.13 2.44 -38.92
C PHE A 585 7.28 3.20 -39.94
N PHE A 586 7.07 4.51 -39.76
CA PHE A 586 6.23 5.31 -40.65
C PHE A 586 6.94 5.85 -41.90
N LYS A 587 8.28 5.87 -41.91
CA LYS A 587 9.09 6.40 -43.02
C LYS A 587 8.68 5.76 -44.35
N GLY A 588 8.40 6.59 -45.35
CA GLY A 588 8.04 6.18 -46.72
C GLY A 588 6.58 5.78 -46.94
N HIS A 589 5.72 5.83 -45.91
CA HIS A 589 4.35 5.30 -45.97
C HIS A 589 3.25 6.37 -45.75
N GLN A 590 3.57 7.65 -45.90
CA GLN A 590 2.72 8.79 -45.47
C GLN A 590 1.30 8.82 -46.09
N LYS A 591 1.08 8.15 -47.22
CA LYS A 591 -0.24 8.07 -47.87
C LYS A 591 -1.20 7.07 -47.22
N TYR A 592 -0.70 6.15 -46.39
CA TYR A 592 -1.43 4.99 -45.88
C TYR A 592 -1.80 5.08 -44.39
N PHE A 593 -1.45 6.18 -43.72
CA PHE A 593 -1.75 6.36 -42.31
C PHE A 593 -2.09 7.80 -41.95
N SER A 594 -2.69 7.95 -40.78
CA SER A 594 -2.90 9.21 -40.08
C SER A 594 -2.51 9.02 -38.61
N ILE A 595 -2.07 10.08 -37.94
CA ILE A 595 -1.62 10.04 -36.54
C ILE A 595 -2.42 11.06 -35.75
N TYR A 596 -2.91 10.64 -34.58
CA TYR A 596 -3.63 11.47 -33.62
C TYR A 596 -3.03 11.26 -32.24
N LEU A 597 -2.66 12.34 -31.55
CA LEU A 597 -2.17 12.28 -30.17
C LEU A 597 -3.15 12.96 -29.24
N HIS A 598 -3.56 12.22 -28.22
CA HIS A 598 -4.15 12.77 -27.01
C HIS A 598 -3.08 12.74 -25.92
N THR A 599 -2.76 13.91 -25.39
CA THR A 599 -1.72 14.11 -24.36
C THR A 599 -2.35 14.76 -23.13
N SER A 600 -1.65 14.76 -21.99
CA SER A 600 -2.02 15.65 -20.88
C SER A 600 -2.18 17.09 -21.40
N PRO A 601 -3.23 17.84 -21.01
CA PRO A 601 -3.38 19.26 -21.34
C PRO A 601 -2.17 20.10 -20.90
N GLU A 602 -1.51 19.69 -19.81
CA GLU A 602 -0.29 20.33 -19.28
C GLU A 602 0.94 20.10 -20.16
N PHE A 603 0.92 19.09 -21.03
CA PHE A 603 2.02 18.78 -21.95
C PHE A 603 1.91 19.61 -23.23
N ASN A 604 2.78 20.60 -23.37
CA ASN A 604 2.77 21.58 -24.46
C ASN A 604 3.96 21.51 -25.43
N LYS A 605 4.78 20.44 -25.36
CA LYS A 605 5.93 20.29 -26.23
C LYS A 605 5.52 19.71 -27.58
N GLU A 606 5.76 20.49 -28.64
CA GLU A 606 5.59 20.06 -30.02
C GLU A 606 6.92 19.45 -30.54
N PRO A 607 6.89 18.30 -31.24
CA PRO A 607 8.09 17.74 -31.87
C PRO A 607 8.56 18.62 -33.06
N PRO A 608 9.79 18.42 -33.56
CA PRO A 608 10.30 19.15 -34.72
C PRO A 608 9.42 18.98 -35.97
N GLU A 609 9.41 19.97 -36.87
CA GLU A 609 8.59 19.93 -38.09
C GLU A 609 8.88 18.72 -39.00
N THR A 610 10.09 18.17 -38.90
CA THR A 610 10.52 16.96 -39.61
C THR A 610 9.91 15.68 -39.08
N SER A 611 9.35 15.70 -37.86
CA SER A 611 8.77 14.52 -37.22
C SER A 611 7.39 14.21 -37.79
N VAL A 612 7.08 12.91 -37.94
CA VAL A 612 5.73 12.45 -38.35
C VAL A 612 4.65 12.81 -37.32
N PHE A 613 5.06 13.12 -36.08
CA PHE A 613 4.19 13.52 -34.97
C PHE A 613 3.93 15.04 -34.90
N TYR A 614 4.54 15.85 -35.78
CA TYR A 614 4.34 17.29 -35.80
C TYR A 614 2.90 17.68 -36.15
N LYS A 615 2.31 18.55 -35.33
CA LYS A 615 0.92 19.06 -35.40
C LYS A 615 -0.12 17.94 -35.44
N ARG A 616 0.15 16.84 -34.74
CA ARG A 616 -0.75 15.68 -34.64
C ARG A 616 -1.55 15.61 -33.34
N ARG A 617 -1.39 16.59 -32.44
CA ARG A 617 -2.13 16.67 -31.19
C ARG A 617 -3.58 17.13 -31.43
N ILE A 618 -4.54 16.39 -30.89
CA ILE A 618 -5.96 16.79 -30.87
C ILE A 618 -6.27 17.62 -29.62
N PRO A 619 -7.37 18.39 -29.58
CA PRO A 619 -7.84 19.02 -28.34
C PRO A 619 -7.98 17.95 -27.25
N SER A 620 -7.17 18.07 -26.20
CA SER A 620 -7.03 17.05 -25.15
C SER A 620 -7.57 17.56 -23.82
N LYS A 621 -8.02 16.64 -22.97
CA LYS A 621 -8.57 16.90 -21.62
C LYS A 621 -7.93 15.92 -20.64
N ASP A 622 -8.03 16.20 -19.35
CA ASP A 622 -7.46 15.31 -18.32
C ASP A 622 -8.07 13.92 -18.36
N VAL A 623 -7.21 12.92 -18.18
CA VAL A 623 -7.57 11.50 -18.26
C VAL A 623 -7.21 10.79 -16.96
N GLN A 624 -8.19 10.11 -16.38
CA GLN A 624 -8.02 9.33 -15.17
C GLN A 624 -8.33 7.87 -15.44
N TRP A 625 -7.43 6.98 -15.01
CA TRP A 625 -7.59 5.54 -15.18
C TRP A 625 -8.80 5.01 -14.39
N GLY A 626 -9.55 4.07 -14.98
CA GLY A 626 -10.75 3.50 -14.36
C GLY A 626 -11.99 4.39 -14.37
N LYS A 627 -11.89 5.63 -14.88
CA LYS A 627 -12.98 6.62 -14.85
C LYS A 627 -13.52 6.92 -16.26
N PRO A 628 -14.70 7.57 -16.36
CA PRO A 628 -15.28 7.95 -17.66
C PRO A 628 -14.34 8.75 -18.55
N THR A 629 -13.48 9.58 -17.96
CA THR A 629 -12.52 10.43 -18.69
C THR A 629 -11.51 9.65 -19.54
N MET A 630 -11.21 8.39 -19.20
CA MET A 630 -10.42 7.50 -20.05
C MET A 630 -11.16 7.17 -21.35
N ILE A 631 -12.43 6.75 -21.22
CA ILE A 631 -13.29 6.46 -22.37
C ILE A 631 -13.56 7.72 -23.19
N ASP A 632 -13.69 8.89 -22.55
CA ASP A 632 -13.83 10.16 -23.26
C ASP A 632 -12.64 10.46 -24.15
N ALA A 633 -11.41 10.20 -23.69
CA ALA A 633 -10.23 10.38 -24.51
C ALA A 633 -10.17 9.39 -25.69
N GLU A 634 -10.54 8.14 -25.47
CA GLU A 634 -10.63 7.13 -26.54
C GLU A 634 -11.68 7.51 -27.59
N ARG A 635 -12.89 7.91 -27.15
CA ARG A 635 -13.97 8.38 -28.04
C ARG A 635 -13.58 9.66 -28.77
N ARG A 636 -12.84 10.57 -28.12
CA ARG A 636 -12.34 11.81 -28.74
C ARG A 636 -11.28 11.55 -29.81
N LEU A 637 -10.38 10.61 -29.56
CA LEU A 637 -9.40 10.14 -30.56
C LEU A 637 -10.12 9.52 -31.76
N LEU A 638 -11.08 8.63 -31.53
CA LEU A 638 -11.90 8.03 -32.58
C LEU A 638 -12.67 9.08 -33.38
N ALA A 639 -13.31 10.03 -32.70
CA ALA A 639 -14.11 11.07 -33.35
C ALA A 639 -13.26 11.96 -34.24
N ASN A 640 -12.09 12.42 -33.76
CA ASN A 640 -11.13 13.16 -34.58
C ASN A 640 -10.64 12.35 -35.78
N ALA A 641 -10.37 11.06 -35.57
CA ALA A 641 -9.89 10.19 -36.63
C ALA A 641 -10.96 9.90 -37.70
N LEU A 642 -12.24 9.82 -37.33
CA LEU A 642 -13.36 9.56 -38.23
C LEU A 642 -13.63 10.70 -39.21
N LEU A 643 -13.23 11.93 -38.87
CA LEU A 643 -13.35 13.10 -39.74
C LEU A 643 -12.47 13.02 -40.99
N ASP A 644 -11.40 12.20 -40.99
CA ASP A 644 -10.72 11.81 -42.23
C ASP A 644 -11.46 10.60 -42.83
N PHE A 645 -12.18 10.85 -43.92
CA PHE A 645 -12.98 9.84 -44.63
C PHE A 645 -12.14 8.70 -45.22
N CYS A 646 -10.82 8.87 -45.31
CA CYS A 646 -9.92 7.84 -45.81
C CYS A 646 -9.49 6.84 -44.72
N ASN A 647 -9.71 7.16 -43.45
CA ASN A 647 -9.40 6.25 -42.36
C ASN A 647 -10.43 5.11 -42.32
N GLU A 648 -9.95 3.89 -42.54
CA GLU A 648 -10.76 2.67 -42.54
C GLU A 648 -10.54 1.82 -41.29
N ARG A 649 -9.36 1.91 -40.67
CA ARG A 649 -8.96 1.16 -39.47
C ARG A 649 -8.43 2.10 -38.40
N PHE A 650 -8.72 1.82 -37.14
CA PHE A 650 -8.44 2.71 -36.01
C PHE A 650 -7.78 1.92 -34.89
N ILE A 651 -6.55 2.27 -34.52
CA ILE A 651 -5.76 1.55 -33.53
C ILE A 651 -5.48 2.45 -32.34
N LEU A 652 -5.76 1.97 -31.14
CA LEU A 652 -5.37 2.64 -29.90
C LEU A 652 -4.00 2.14 -29.41
N LEU A 653 -3.08 3.07 -29.17
CA LEU A 653 -1.72 2.82 -28.72
C LEU A 653 -1.34 3.72 -27.53
N SER A 654 -0.29 3.36 -26.81
CA SER A 654 0.30 4.17 -25.73
C SER A 654 1.77 4.48 -26.01
N GLU A 655 2.35 5.34 -25.19
CA GLU A 655 3.77 5.71 -25.21
C GLU A 655 4.73 4.52 -24.99
N SER A 656 4.21 3.39 -24.47
CA SER A 656 4.96 2.16 -24.17
C SER A 656 4.72 1.03 -25.19
N CYS A 657 4.07 1.32 -26.31
CA CYS A 657 3.80 0.35 -27.38
C CYS A 657 4.92 0.35 -28.44
N ILE A 658 5.19 -0.82 -29.01
CA ILE A 658 6.08 -1.03 -30.16
C ILE A 658 5.36 -1.79 -31.28
N PRO A 659 5.69 -1.52 -32.56
CA PRO A 659 5.31 -2.42 -33.66
C PRO A 659 6.14 -3.72 -33.57
N LEU A 660 5.55 -4.85 -34.01
CA LEU A 660 6.23 -6.15 -34.06
C LEU A 660 6.63 -6.55 -35.49
N PHE A 661 6.06 -5.88 -36.49
CA PHE A 661 6.29 -6.14 -37.91
C PHE A 661 6.45 -4.80 -38.64
N ASN A 662 6.90 -4.88 -39.90
CA ASN A 662 7.04 -3.70 -40.75
C ASN A 662 5.68 -3.09 -41.12
N PHE A 663 5.70 -1.84 -41.58
CA PHE A 663 4.47 -1.11 -41.89
C PHE A 663 3.62 -1.84 -42.92
N SER A 664 4.21 -2.31 -44.02
CA SER A 664 3.49 -2.97 -45.10
C SER A 664 2.78 -4.25 -44.63
N THR A 665 3.40 -5.03 -43.74
CA THR A 665 2.77 -6.20 -43.12
C THR A 665 1.58 -5.81 -42.26
N ILE A 666 1.74 -4.84 -41.34
CA ILE A 666 0.67 -4.40 -40.44
C ILE A 666 -0.49 -3.78 -41.23
N TYR A 667 -0.18 -2.89 -42.18
CA TYR A 667 -1.17 -2.24 -43.03
C TYR A 667 -1.99 -3.26 -43.82
N ASN A 668 -1.32 -4.20 -44.52
CA ASN A 668 -2.01 -5.22 -45.29
C ASN A 668 -2.85 -6.15 -44.40
N TYR A 669 -2.35 -6.50 -43.22
CA TYR A 669 -3.07 -7.32 -42.25
C TYR A 669 -4.40 -6.68 -41.85
N LEU A 670 -4.37 -5.38 -41.53
CA LEU A 670 -5.54 -4.66 -41.05
C LEU A 670 -6.52 -4.35 -42.18
N ILE A 671 -6.06 -3.79 -43.29
CA ILE A 671 -6.93 -3.44 -44.42
C ILE A 671 -7.63 -4.67 -45.02
N LYS A 672 -6.96 -5.83 -45.07
CA LYS A 672 -7.56 -7.07 -45.59
C LYS A 672 -8.37 -7.84 -44.55
N SER A 673 -8.36 -7.44 -43.28
CA SER A 673 -9.11 -8.16 -42.26
C SER A 673 -10.62 -7.95 -42.44
N SER A 674 -11.41 -9.00 -42.20
CA SER A 674 -12.88 -8.92 -42.17
C SER A 674 -13.43 -8.52 -40.79
N SER A 675 -12.60 -8.57 -39.75
CA SER A 675 -13.00 -8.36 -38.36
C SER A 675 -12.29 -7.15 -37.73
N SER A 676 -12.82 -6.70 -36.61
CA SER A 676 -12.16 -5.81 -35.64
C SER A 676 -11.51 -6.64 -34.52
N TYR A 677 -10.48 -6.09 -33.88
CA TYR A 677 -9.70 -6.76 -32.84
C TYR A 677 -9.88 -6.08 -31.47
N LEU A 678 -10.85 -6.58 -30.71
CA LEU A 678 -11.13 -6.20 -29.34
C LEU A 678 -11.41 -7.47 -28.53
N GLY A 679 -10.77 -7.61 -27.36
CA GLY A 679 -11.00 -8.75 -26.47
C GLY A 679 -12.32 -8.59 -25.70
N CYS A 680 -13.27 -9.51 -25.88
CA CYS A 680 -14.63 -9.48 -25.33
C CYS A 680 -15.00 -10.82 -24.67
N PHE A 681 -14.53 -11.07 -23.46
CA PHE A 681 -14.81 -12.32 -22.77
C PHE A 681 -15.66 -12.12 -21.52
N ASP A 682 -16.41 -13.16 -21.17
CA ASP A 682 -17.13 -13.24 -19.90
C ASP A 682 -16.19 -13.86 -18.86
N ASP A 683 -15.87 -13.09 -17.82
CA ASP A 683 -14.94 -13.49 -16.77
C ASP A 683 -15.71 -13.71 -15.46
N PRO A 684 -15.88 -14.96 -15.00
CA PRO A 684 -16.69 -15.26 -13.82
C PRO A 684 -16.05 -14.80 -12.50
N ARG A 685 -14.78 -14.40 -12.51
CA ARG A 685 -14.03 -14.03 -11.30
C ARG A 685 -14.48 -12.66 -10.75
N PRO A 686 -14.06 -12.30 -9.51
CA PRO A 686 -14.37 -11.00 -8.93
C PRO A 686 -13.95 -9.80 -9.79
N VAL A 687 -12.87 -9.92 -10.57
CA VAL A 687 -12.37 -8.88 -11.48
C VAL A 687 -13.16 -8.75 -12.79
N GLY A 688 -14.11 -9.66 -13.05
CA GLY A 688 -15.00 -9.65 -14.20
C GLY A 688 -16.44 -9.37 -13.77
N ARG A 689 -17.25 -10.43 -13.64
CA ARG A 689 -18.65 -10.36 -13.17
C ARG A 689 -18.79 -9.72 -11.78
N GLY A 690 -17.79 -9.87 -10.90
CA GLY A 690 -17.83 -9.25 -9.57
C GLY A 690 -17.77 -7.71 -9.58
N ARG A 691 -17.38 -7.10 -10.70
CA ARG A 691 -17.39 -5.63 -10.88
C ARG A 691 -18.72 -5.10 -11.42
N TYR A 692 -19.61 -5.96 -11.90
CA TYR A 692 -20.93 -5.57 -12.37
C TYR A 692 -21.78 -4.97 -11.25
N LYS A 693 -22.46 -3.86 -11.53
CA LYS A 693 -23.38 -3.21 -10.60
C LYS A 693 -24.82 -3.47 -11.04
N LYS A 694 -25.64 -4.07 -10.16
CA LYS A 694 -27.06 -4.36 -10.42
C LYS A 694 -27.86 -3.14 -10.90
N ARG A 695 -27.46 -1.92 -10.52
CA ARG A 695 -28.08 -0.65 -10.96
C ARG A 695 -27.95 -0.38 -12.47
N MET A 696 -27.09 -1.10 -13.18
CA MET A 696 -26.95 -1.00 -14.64
C MET A 696 -28.06 -1.78 -15.39
N SER A 697 -28.78 -2.65 -14.68
CA SER A 697 -30.01 -3.30 -15.15
C SER A 697 -31.19 -2.31 -15.17
N PRO A 698 -32.12 -2.38 -16.15
CA PRO A 698 -32.25 -3.40 -17.20
C PRO A 698 -31.43 -3.13 -18.47
N THR A 699 -30.82 -1.96 -18.62
CA THR A 699 -30.14 -1.55 -19.86
C THR A 699 -28.94 -2.45 -20.20
N ILE A 700 -28.18 -2.84 -19.18
CA ILE A 700 -27.06 -3.78 -19.27
C ILE A 700 -27.27 -4.85 -18.21
N THR A 701 -27.58 -6.06 -18.66
CA THR A 701 -27.74 -7.22 -17.77
C THR A 701 -26.39 -7.87 -17.48
N LEU A 702 -26.31 -8.68 -16.41
CA LEU A 702 -25.08 -9.40 -16.06
C LEU A 702 -24.63 -10.37 -17.17
N SER A 703 -25.56 -10.98 -17.90
CA SER A 703 -25.25 -11.88 -19.03
C SER A 703 -24.64 -11.14 -20.24
N GLU A 704 -24.86 -9.84 -20.34
CA GLU A 704 -24.28 -8.97 -21.38
C GLU A 704 -22.95 -8.34 -20.95
N TRP A 705 -22.61 -8.38 -19.67
CA TRP A 705 -21.37 -7.82 -19.13
C TRP A 705 -20.14 -8.53 -19.68
N ARG A 706 -19.22 -7.78 -20.28
CA ARG A 706 -17.97 -8.32 -20.82
C ARG A 706 -16.75 -7.61 -20.23
N LYS A 707 -15.64 -8.33 -20.22
CA LYS A 707 -14.31 -7.83 -19.86
C LYS A 707 -13.39 -7.93 -21.06
N GLY A 708 -12.46 -6.98 -21.15
CA GLY A 708 -11.46 -6.89 -22.20
C GLY A 708 -10.25 -6.10 -21.77
N SER A 709 -9.25 -6.05 -22.64
CA SER A 709 -8.19 -5.06 -22.53
C SER A 709 -8.68 -3.71 -23.07
N GLN A 710 -8.18 -2.62 -22.50
CA GLN A 710 -8.37 -1.27 -23.04
C GLN A 710 -7.95 -1.14 -24.52
N TRP A 711 -6.90 -1.86 -24.93
CA TRP A 711 -6.32 -1.74 -26.27
C TRP A 711 -7.15 -2.44 -27.33
N PHE A 712 -7.51 -1.70 -28.38
CA PHE A 712 -8.31 -2.20 -29.50
C PHE A 712 -7.78 -1.77 -30.86
N GLU A 713 -8.15 -2.54 -31.88
CA GLU A 713 -8.27 -2.07 -33.25
C GLU A 713 -9.71 -2.29 -33.72
N VAL A 714 -10.27 -1.30 -34.39
CA VAL A 714 -11.63 -1.37 -34.94
C VAL A 714 -11.68 -0.87 -36.37
N ASN A 715 -12.58 -1.45 -37.17
CA ASN A 715 -12.90 -0.92 -38.48
C ASN A 715 -13.80 0.33 -38.37
N ARG A 716 -13.94 1.05 -39.49
CA ARG A 716 -14.73 2.28 -39.57
C ARG A 716 -16.18 2.10 -39.10
N LYS A 717 -16.83 1.00 -39.49
CA LYS A 717 -18.21 0.71 -39.08
C LYS A 717 -18.33 0.69 -37.56
N LEU A 718 -17.47 -0.07 -36.88
CA LEU A 718 -17.49 -0.17 -35.42
C LEU A 718 -17.05 1.12 -34.72
N ALA A 719 -16.09 1.86 -35.29
CA ALA A 719 -15.71 3.17 -34.79
C ALA A 719 -16.89 4.15 -34.76
N ILE A 720 -17.73 4.15 -35.80
CA ILE A 720 -18.95 4.98 -35.88
C ILE A 720 -19.95 4.57 -34.78
N GLU A 721 -20.18 3.28 -34.58
CA GLU A 721 -21.06 2.78 -33.50
C GLU A 721 -20.57 3.22 -32.11
N ILE A 722 -19.26 3.19 -31.86
CA ILE A 722 -18.68 3.61 -30.57
C ILE A 722 -18.89 5.10 -30.32
N VAL A 723 -18.66 5.97 -31.30
CA VAL A 723 -18.84 7.42 -31.09
C VAL A 723 -20.32 7.80 -31.02
N SER A 724 -21.19 7.05 -31.71
CA SER A 724 -22.64 7.27 -31.75
C SER A 724 -23.39 6.77 -30.51
N ASP A 725 -22.70 6.09 -29.58
CA ASP A 725 -23.33 5.55 -28.38
C ASP A 725 -23.82 6.66 -27.43
N THR A 726 -25.14 6.70 -27.26
CA THR A 726 -25.88 7.59 -26.36
C THR A 726 -26.65 6.82 -25.29
N LYS A 727 -26.59 5.48 -25.28
CA LYS A 727 -27.41 4.62 -24.42
C LYS A 727 -26.58 3.86 -23.39
N ILE A 728 -25.48 3.26 -23.80
CA ILE A 728 -24.65 2.40 -22.94
C ILE A 728 -23.64 3.25 -22.17
N TYR A 729 -23.00 4.20 -22.83
CA TYR A 729 -22.01 5.10 -22.23
C TYR A 729 -22.53 5.83 -20.98
N PRO A 730 -23.71 6.49 -20.98
CA PRO A 730 -24.20 7.18 -19.78
C PRO A 730 -24.43 6.23 -18.60
N ILE A 731 -24.88 5.00 -18.86
CA ILE A 731 -25.09 3.99 -17.80
C ILE A 731 -23.74 3.59 -17.18
N PHE A 732 -22.72 3.36 -18.00
CA PHE A 732 -21.37 3.13 -17.50
C PHE A 732 -20.84 4.35 -16.75
N SER A 733 -20.97 5.55 -17.31
CA SER A 733 -20.47 6.77 -16.68
C SER A 733 -21.09 7.02 -15.29
N ASN A 734 -22.38 6.73 -15.13
CA ASN A 734 -23.11 6.98 -13.89
C ASN A 734 -22.96 5.86 -12.85
N HIS A 735 -22.66 4.63 -13.27
CA HIS A 735 -22.74 3.46 -12.38
C HIS A 735 -21.47 2.61 -12.32
N CYS A 736 -20.52 2.80 -13.23
CA CYS A 736 -19.24 2.09 -13.28
C CYS A 736 -18.10 3.04 -12.86
N LEU A 737 -18.00 3.28 -11.55
CA LEU A 737 -16.85 3.95 -10.93
C LEU A 737 -15.98 2.93 -10.19
N PRO A 738 -14.67 3.19 -9.98
CA PRO A 738 -13.78 2.28 -9.25
C PRO A 738 -14.44 1.77 -7.96
N PRO A 739 -14.47 0.43 -7.74
CA PRO A 739 -13.68 -0.61 -8.40
C PRO A 739 -14.25 -1.18 -9.72
N CYS A 740 -15.23 -0.52 -10.36
CA CYS A 740 -15.67 -0.80 -11.73
C CYS A 740 -14.81 0.03 -12.71
N TYR A 741 -13.99 -0.65 -13.52
CA TYR A 741 -13.04 0.00 -14.44
C TYR A 741 -13.62 0.09 -15.85
N MET A 742 -14.06 1.28 -16.25
CA MET A 742 -14.74 1.47 -17.54
C MET A 742 -13.88 1.07 -18.74
N ASP A 743 -12.58 1.32 -18.70
CA ASP A 743 -11.61 0.97 -19.75
C ASP A 743 -11.45 -0.55 -19.97
N GLU A 744 -11.88 -1.37 -19.02
CA GLU A 744 -11.88 -2.84 -19.17
C GLU A 744 -13.24 -3.42 -19.58
N HIS A 745 -14.31 -2.64 -19.48
CA HIS A 745 -15.68 -3.19 -19.54
C HIS A 745 -16.63 -2.49 -20.51
N TYR A 746 -16.47 -1.19 -20.75
CA TYR A 746 -17.38 -0.40 -21.59
C TYR A 746 -17.40 -0.88 -23.03
N LEU A 747 -16.26 -0.78 -23.74
CA LEU A 747 -16.17 -1.19 -25.14
C LEU A 747 -16.48 -2.69 -25.34
N PRO A 748 -15.92 -3.64 -24.54
CA PRO A 748 -16.28 -5.05 -24.66
C PRO A 748 -17.80 -5.31 -24.56
N THR A 749 -18.47 -4.62 -23.64
CA THR A 749 -19.92 -4.77 -23.41
C THR A 749 -20.72 -4.12 -24.54
N LEU A 750 -20.38 -2.89 -24.94
CA LEU A 750 -21.03 -2.18 -26.04
C LEU A 750 -20.96 -2.98 -27.33
N VAL A 751 -19.75 -3.41 -27.70
CA VAL A 751 -19.52 -4.12 -28.97
C VAL A 751 -20.24 -5.46 -28.99
N THR A 752 -20.23 -6.20 -27.88
CA THR A 752 -20.96 -7.49 -27.79
C THR A 752 -22.47 -7.30 -27.91
N LYS A 753 -23.01 -6.17 -27.43
CA LYS A 753 -24.44 -5.87 -27.48
C LYS A 753 -24.89 -5.33 -28.84
N VAL A 754 -24.05 -4.52 -29.51
CA VAL A 754 -24.45 -3.80 -30.73
C VAL A 754 -23.98 -4.51 -32.00
N CYS A 755 -22.81 -5.14 -31.98
CA CYS A 755 -22.17 -5.70 -33.18
C CYS A 755 -21.29 -6.94 -32.87
N PRO A 756 -21.85 -8.05 -32.37
CA PRO A 756 -21.06 -9.23 -32.01
C PRO A 756 -20.36 -9.90 -33.22
N GLU A 757 -20.98 -9.84 -34.40
CA GLU A 757 -20.54 -10.54 -35.61
C GLU A 757 -19.24 -10.00 -36.24
N ILE A 758 -18.87 -8.76 -35.93
CA ILE A 758 -17.73 -8.07 -36.58
C ILE A 758 -16.45 -8.11 -35.75
N THR A 759 -16.47 -8.73 -34.57
CA THR A 759 -15.32 -8.82 -33.67
C THR A 759 -14.68 -10.19 -33.76
N SER A 760 -13.36 -10.23 -33.65
CA SER A 760 -12.60 -11.47 -33.54
C SER A 760 -12.50 -12.02 -32.10
N ASN A 761 -13.08 -11.31 -31.12
CA ASN A 761 -12.94 -11.59 -29.69
C ASN A 761 -11.49 -11.77 -29.21
N ARG A 762 -10.54 -11.07 -29.85
CA ARG A 762 -9.13 -11.08 -29.47
C ARG A 762 -8.49 -9.72 -29.70
N THR A 763 -7.42 -9.45 -28.96
CA THR A 763 -6.56 -8.28 -29.17
C THR A 763 -5.39 -8.61 -30.12
N ILE A 764 -4.92 -7.60 -30.85
CA ILE A 764 -3.68 -7.64 -31.63
C ILE A 764 -2.48 -7.02 -30.88
N THR A 765 -2.67 -6.62 -29.61
CA THR A 765 -1.62 -6.07 -28.76
C THR A 765 -1.18 -7.09 -27.72
N TRP A 766 0.04 -7.59 -27.84
CA TRP A 766 0.61 -8.54 -26.89
C TRP A 766 1.00 -7.86 -25.58
N THR A 767 0.68 -8.53 -24.47
CA THR A 767 1.06 -8.14 -23.10
C THR A 767 1.40 -9.39 -22.29
N ASP A 768 2.39 -9.28 -21.40
CA ASP A 768 2.81 -10.39 -20.54
C ASP A 768 2.18 -10.27 -19.15
N TRP A 769 1.32 -11.21 -18.81
CA TRP A 769 0.64 -11.31 -17.52
C TRP A 769 1.22 -12.40 -16.61
N SER A 770 2.34 -13.02 -16.99
CA SER A 770 2.93 -14.16 -16.25
C SER A 770 3.35 -13.82 -14.82
N VAL A 771 3.66 -12.56 -14.53
CA VAL A 771 4.05 -12.07 -13.20
C VAL A 771 2.88 -11.97 -12.21
N GLY A 772 1.64 -12.13 -12.67
CA GLY A 772 0.44 -11.92 -11.85
C GLY A 772 0.20 -10.43 -11.51
N GLY A 773 -0.89 -10.14 -10.79
CA GLY A 773 -1.24 -8.78 -10.37
C GLY A 773 -2.18 -8.03 -11.35
N SER A 774 -2.34 -6.73 -11.09
CA SER A 774 -3.31 -5.86 -11.79
C SER A 774 -2.76 -5.22 -13.07
N HIS A 775 -1.46 -5.38 -13.35
CA HIS A 775 -0.79 -4.81 -14.52
C HIS A 775 0.15 -5.82 -15.20
N PRO A 776 0.30 -5.76 -16.54
CA PRO A 776 1.24 -6.63 -17.25
C PRO A 776 2.69 -6.20 -16.98
N ARG A 777 3.62 -7.18 -17.05
CA ARG A 777 5.06 -7.01 -16.84
C ARG A 777 5.62 -5.88 -17.71
N THR A 778 6.51 -5.08 -17.12
CA THR A 778 7.27 -4.05 -17.84
C THR A 778 8.61 -4.61 -18.32
N PHE A 779 8.91 -4.39 -19.59
CA PHE A 779 10.17 -4.78 -20.24
C PHE A 779 11.16 -3.62 -20.19
N VAL A 780 12.36 -3.90 -19.72
CA VAL A 780 13.49 -2.97 -19.66
C VAL A 780 14.58 -3.38 -20.64
N ARG A 781 15.62 -2.54 -20.78
CA ARG A 781 16.72 -2.71 -21.73
C ARG A 781 17.22 -4.15 -21.91
N ASN A 782 17.44 -4.87 -20.82
CA ASN A 782 18.02 -6.22 -20.83
C ASN A 782 17.03 -7.33 -21.25
N ASP A 783 15.72 -7.05 -21.23
CA ASP A 783 14.71 -8.02 -21.68
C ASP A 783 14.61 -8.06 -23.22
N VAL A 784 15.06 -7.01 -23.91
CA VAL A 784 14.90 -6.87 -25.36
C VAL A 784 16.01 -7.62 -26.10
N SER A 785 15.64 -8.73 -26.74
CA SER A 785 16.51 -9.53 -27.60
C SER A 785 15.77 -9.99 -28.86
N GLU A 786 16.52 -10.38 -29.90
CA GLU A 786 15.93 -10.95 -31.12
C GLU A 786 15.12 -12.22 -30.83
N ILE A 787 15.62 -13.08 -29.94
CA ILE A 787 14.94 -14.30 -29.50
C ILE A 787 13.60 -13.95 -28.85
N PHE A 788 13.60 -13.00 -27.92
CA PHE A 788 12.39 -12.56 -27.24
C PHE A 788 11.36 -11.99 -28.23
N LEU A 789 11.76 -11.07 -29.11
CA LEU A 789 10.85 -10.45 -30.07
C LEU A 789 10.30 -11.47 -31.08
N ASN A 790 11.10 -12.43 -31.54
CA ASN A 790 10.61 -13.51 -32.41
C ASN A 790 9.63 -14.44 -31.70
N ARG A 791 9.85 -14.72 -30.40
CA ARG A 791 8.87 -15.45 -29.58
C ARG A 791 7.54 -14.70 -29.50
N VAL A 792 7.57 -13.39 -29.33
CA VAL A 792 6.35 -12.56 -29.30
C VAL A 792 5.66 -12.51 -30.67
N ARG A 793 6.41 -12.49 -31.77
CA ARG A 793 5.89 -12.42 -33.14
C ARG A 793 5.21 -13.71 -33.63
N TYR A 794 5.78 -14.86 -33.27
CA TYR A 794 5.40 -16.16 -33.86
C TYR A 794 5.08 -17.26 -32.85
N GLY A 795 5.10 -16.96 -31.54
CA GLY A 795 4.92 -17.96 -30.48
C GLY A 795 3.48 -18.44 -30.27
N THR A 796 2.50 -17.90 -31.01
CA THR A 796 1.08 -18.24 -30.86
C THR A 796 0.39 -18.33 -32.21
N ASN A 797 -0.53 -19.29 -32.37
CA ASN A 797 -1.40 -19.40 -33.52
C ASN A 797 -2.81 -18.86 -33.21
N CYS A 798 -3.47 -18.26 -34.20
CA CYS A 798 -4.80 -17.69 -34.06
C CYS A 798 -5.55 -17.67 -35.39
N SER A 799 -6.86 -17.45 -35.31
CA SER A 799 -7.70 -17.25 -36.49
C SER A 799 -7.55 -15.84 -37.07
N TYR A 800 -7.46 -15.78 -38.39
CA TYR A 800 -7.45 -14.57 -39.21
C TYR A 800 -8.23 -14.85 -40.50
N ASN A 801 -9.33 -14.11 -40.73
CA ASN A 801 -10.24 -14.29 -41.87
C ASN A 801 -10.67 -15.76 -42.08
N GLY A 802 -10.94 -16.48 -41.00
CA GLY A 802 -11.36 -17.89 -41.02
C GLY A 802 -10.23 -18.92 -41.18
N GLY A 803 -8.97 -18.49 -41.38
CA GLY A 803 -7.81 -19.37 -41.47
C GLY A 803 -6.86 -19.26 -40.27
N MET A 804 -6.12 -20.33 -39.96
CA MET A 804 -5.10 -20.31 -38.91
C MET A 804 -3.82 -19.61 -39.40
N ARG A 805 -3.27 -18.69 -38.60
CA ARG A 805 -2.02 -17.96 -38.89
C ARG A 805 -1.16 -17.85 -37.62
N SER A 806 0.15 -17.72 -37.81
CA SER A 806 1.14 -17.49 -36.73
C SER A 806 1.30 -16.02 -36.35
N VAL A 807 0.76 -15.09 -37.14
CA VAL A 807 0.81 -13.64 -36.88
C VAL A 807 -0.45 -13.22 -36.12
N CYS A 808 -0.36 -13.22 -34.80
CA CYS A 808 -1.48 -12.94 -33.91
C CYS A 808 -1.46 -11.56 -33.30
N HIS A 809 -0.28 -11.06 -32.98
CA HIS A 809 -0.09 -9.75 -32.38
C HIS A 809 0.70 -8.88 -33.34
N LEU A 810 0.20 -7.67 -33.63
CA LEU A 810 0.89 -6.69 -34.47
C LEU A 810 1.70 -5.70 -33.64
N PHE A 811 1.34 -5.56 -32.36
CA PHE A 811 1.97 -4.64 -31.41
C PHE A 811 2.28 -5.37 -30.11
N ALA A 812 3.24 -4.85 -29.35
CA ALA A 812 3.49 -5.25 -27.98
C ALA A 812 3.57 -4.02 -27.07
N ARG A 813 3.20 -4.17 -25.80
CA ARG A 813 3.11 -3.07 -24.83
C ARG A 813 3.96 -3.33 -23.58
N LYS A 814 4.16 -2.26 -22.80
CA LYS A 814 4.89 -2.18 -21.53
C LYS A 814 6.41 -2.15 -21.73
N PHE A 815 6.86 -1.50 -22.78
CA PHE A 815 8.29 -1.25 -23.00
C PHE A 815 8.69 0.07 -22.34
N HIS A 816 9.65 -0.02 -21.41
CA HIS A 816 10.21 1.15 -20.73
C HIS A 816 11.06 2.00 -21.71
N PRO A 817 11.17 3.33 -21.55
CA PRO A 817 11.97 4.19 -22.44
C PRO A 817 13.42 3.71 -22.69
N ASN A 818 14.05 3.08 -21.70
CA ASN A 818 15.41 2.53 -21.83
C ASN A 818 15.55 1.34 -22.82
N THR A 819 14.43 0.81 -23.33
CA THR A 819 14.39 -0.20 -24.39
C THR A 819 14.64 0.39 -25.77
N LEU A 820 14.57 1.72 -25.94
CA LEU A 820 14.70 2.35 -27.26
C LEU A 820 16.02 1.96 -27.96
N GLN A 821 17.15 2.04 -27.26
CA GLN A 821 18.46 1.74 -27.85
C GLN A 821 18.58 0.31 -28.38
N PRO A 822 18.28 -0.75 -27.59
CA PRO A 822 18.29 -2.11 -28.14
C PRO A 822 17.23 -2.31 -29.24
N LEU A 823 16.05 -1.68 -29.14
CA LEU A 823 15.04 -1.73 -30.19
C LEU A 823 15.51 -1.12 -31.51
N LEU A 824 16.16 0.05 -31.48
CA LEU A 824 16.72 0.69 -32.68
C LEU A 824 17.84 -0.15 -33.33
N ARG A 825 18.56 -0.96 -32.53
CA ARG A 825 19.58 -1.90 -33.05
C ARG A 825 18.97 -3.13 -33.70
N ILE A 826 17.87 -3.64 -33.14
CA ILE A 826 17.28 -4.94 -33.53
C ILE A 826 16.19 -4.77 -34.60
N ALA A 827 15.34 -3.75 -34.48
CA ALA A 827 14.19 -3.55 -35.34
C ALA A 827 14.52 -3.42 -36.84
N PRO A 828 15.60 -2.75 -37.26
CA PRO A 828 15.97 -2.71 -38.69
C PRO A 828 16.21 -4.09 -39.28
N LYS A 829 16.79 -5.02 -38.49
CA LYS A 829 17.02 -6.41 -38.92
C LYS A 829 15.74 -7.23 -38.91
N LEU A 830 14.93 -7.11 -37.86
CA LEU A 830 13.73 -7.94 -37.68
C LEU A 830 12.52 -7.47 -38.50
N MET A 831 12.43 -6.16 -38.77
CA MET A 831 11.31 -5.50 -39.44
C MET A 831 11.72 -4.94 -40.79
N GLU A 832 12.95 -5.20 -41.27
CA GLU A 832 13.41 -4.81 -42.61
C GLU A 832 13.11 -3.33 -42.92
N PHE A 833 13.35 -2.44 -41.95
CA PHE A 833 13.24 -1.01 -42.22
C PHE A 833 14.28 -0.69 -43.28
N SER A 834 13.83 -0.31 -44.48
CA SER A 834 14.70 0.07 -45.59
C SER A 834 15.69 1.12 -45.10
N SER A 835 16.98 0.74 -45.11
CA SER A 835 18.12 1.57 -44.74
C SER A 835 18.15 2.87 -45.56
#